data_AF-A0A5C4SYQ2-F1
#
_entry.id   AF-A0A5C4SYQ2-F1
#
_cell.length_a   1.000
_cell.length_b   1.000
_cell.length_c   1.000
_cell.angle_alpha   90.00
_cell.angle_beta   90.00
_cell.angle_gamma   90.00
#
_symmetry.space_group_name_H-M   'P 1'
#
loop_
_entity.id
_entity.type
_entity.pdbx_description
1 polymer ?
#
loop_
_entity_poly.entity_id
_entity_poly.type
_entity_poly.pdbx_seq_one_letter_code
_entity_poly.pdbx_strand_id
1 'polypeptide(L)'
;MREDQIKSTTGKIVRRGSNGGIIKTGTALLLDPYTALTARHIFGPVHESEGQAYVELQGGEQVYMEFPHLKDRQPIRVSGVVACPEPHLDVALVKLDMPAPEELPYPKLYGVSPGTGARYQGHGFPKDRPSGCLLAGEVIEQYESYEQNNVELSSDRGNGFDYSGASGSPLYIAGGVYGILLVQDSGNALGALTLSECAEFLSLHGVAVEAFAPLHPSEEAILAHLLPLAQVGIDKNEDLPYMETFAHWSYVTDLYREQDAKAADALKLEEMAGAFFSEGEPGRKERILYVVADFGKGKSTFLRHYAAKLARQYKQDRQGDFPIYFNLRDFKKYDSYEHISLSKLGCVGEFLKDSCNYDFDHGNDHPLVDKPVVLLVDSLDECGSLAPQAIKKVIQSVKMIRSKFKTVKMIVTSRPIPNALEQVIKENETVNDTWTYAAIYGFIPEQFAEYMSMLREKLESQSAYPYNQELLDVLASGIDIYGKFQEVLDAKELTRPILAYMLFKLLEQDYEIQRDSRLGVYLSFINLLTKDAKHVHDERKPDSALSYPEQLSYRNLLYATAVMWMKNRHIGGGGFLRLGDLTDVLGEDAALVEFMSHSYFKHDNDTYYFNHQSFAEIILAEYYIRVLLWAAIEGRALNEVRPYLNIGTPTTQTMAFVKGLLQLLADATANASHADPAELGKIRKSLFPLIATLGIKKFNSLPGQSNEKNYLFSSSVHDYIRARRLEDYTDVPDSLLRDHWPIATEHLVRCVELCAELVDEEEDYAFFEAAPIHTSYSPVYRITKRTREFAIDTDRWFAILSGVTLSGRLRLERDFLRLVDSETLGEMMRLYQLESSSICPEWIEELPGWGMENQLPYDLKGASFSPTLLVREWALHNVDLTGAAFYHTELAKVSLSKTNLDGASFDNVYARELELFRCDGKGATFNNCRLENIELKHCDLRGVTFHEAFMIGASFHDVDLRGAELTALYMIDIEDFTGVKLGGNRISIMMDRKSFDRWRRAFGNYYARYVTMADDSQIEYHYGVYKRNTGRDKHKEIMTPWTPSLTQKSMGT
;
A
#
# COMPACT_ATOMS: atom_id res chain seq x y z
N MET A 1 -6.19 -30.78 -36.79
CA MET A 1 -7.65 -30.80 -36.48
C MET A 1 -7.81 -30.55 -34.99
N ARG A 2 -8.74 -29.70 -34.54
CA ARG A 2 -8.97 -29.43 -33.10
C ARG A 2 -9.68 -30.63 -32.43
N GLU A 3 -9.51 -30.84 -31.14
CA GLU A 3 -10.16 -31.95 -30.40
C GLU A 3 -11.69 -31.97 -30.51
N ASP A 4 -12.33 -30.79 -30.52
CA ASP A 4 -13.78 -30.64 -30.67
C ASP A 4 -14.29 -30.93 -32.10
N GLN A 5 -13.39 -30.90 -33.09
CA GLN A 5 -13.67 -31.26 -34.49
C GLN A 5 -13.47 -32.76 -34.76
N ILE A 6 -12.82 -33.49 -33.85
CA ILE A 6 -12.51 -34.91 -33.98
C ILE A 6 -13.55 -35.73 -33.20
N LYS A 7 -14.50 -36.33 -33.91
CA LYS A 7 -15.49 -37.25 -33.28
C LYS A 7 -14.99 -38.69 -33.14
N SER A 8 -13.71 -38.96 -33.37
CA SER A 8 -13.28 -40.28 -33.82
C SER A 8 -12.25 -40.99 -32.94
N THR A 9 -12.52 -42.28 -32.76
CA THR A 9 -11.61 -43.28 -32.23
C THR A 9 -10.66 -43.81 -33.31
N THR A 10 -9.79 -44.75 -32.95
CA THR A 10 -9.03 -45.57 -33.90
C THR A 10 -9.70 -46.92 -34.13
N GLY A 11 -9.58 -47.46 -35.35
CA GLY A 11 -9.93 -48.85 -35.63
C GLY A 11 -8.78 -49.57 -36.33
N LYS A 12 -8.80 -50.91 -36.26
CA LYS A 12 -7.78 -51.76 -36.85
C LYS A 12 -8.20 -52.19 -38.25
N ILE A 13 -7.47 -51.75 -39.26
CA ILE A 13 -7.61 -52.27 -40.62
C ILE A 13 -6.92 -53.62 -40.69
N VAL A 14 -7.64 -54.65 -41.13
CA VAL A 14 -7.16 -56.01 -41.30
C VAL A 14 -7.41 -56.44 -42.74
N ARG A 15 -6.32 -56.68 -43.48
CA ARG A 15 -6.38 -57.27 -44.81
C ARG A 15 -6.20 -58.78 -44.69
N ARG A 16 -7.17 -59.56 -45.16
CA ARG A 16 -7.13 -61.03 -45.15
C ARG A 16 -7.01 -61.60 -46.56
N GLY A 17 -6.22 -62.66 -46.69
CA GLY A 17 -6.04 -63.40 -47.94
C GLY A 17 -7.19 -64.35 -48.24
N SER A 18 -7.18 -64.94 -49.43
CA SER A 18 -8.18 -65.92 -49.89
C SER A 18 -8.34 -67.15 -48.98
N ASN A 19 -7.31 -67.48 -48.18
CA ASN A 19 -7.33 -68.56 -47.19
C ASN A 19 -7.79 -68.12 -45.78
N GLY A 20 -8.21 -66.87 -45.61
CA GLY A 20 -8.66 -66.30 -44.33
C GLY A 20 -7.54 -65.81 -43.39
N GLY A 21 -6.27 -66.07 -43.72
CA GLY A 21 -5.12 -65.58 -42.96
C GLY A 21 -4.92 -64.07 -43.08
N ILE A 22 -4.44 -63.43 -42.00
CA ILE A 22 -4.12 -61.99 -41.97
C ILE A 22 -2.86 -61.75 -42.80
N ILE A 23 -2.97 -60.89 -43.82
CA ILE A 23 -1.86 -60.48 -44.69
C ILE A 23 -1.15 -59.28 -44.08
N LYS A 24 -1.91 -58.26 -43.66
CA LYS A 24 -1.38 -57.01 -43.12
C LYS A 24 -2.40 -56.36 -42.21
N THR A 25 -1.90 -55.62 -41.22
CA THR A 25 -2.73 -54.82 -40.32
C THR A 25 -2.21 -53.41 -40.22
N GLY A 26 -3.10 -52.46 -39.95
CA GLY A 26 -2.72 -51.11 -39.58
C GLY A 26 -3.81 -50.44 -38.77
N THR A 27 -3.50 -49.26 -38.26
CA THR A 27 -4.45 -48.41 -37.53
C THR A 27 -5.05 -47.39 -38.48
N ALA A 28 -6.33 -47.08 -38.34
CA ALA A 28 -6.98 -46.01 -39.09
C ALA A 28 -7.63 -45.00 -38.14
N LEU A 29 -7.47 -43.73 -38.46
CA LEU A 29 -8.15 -42.61 -37.84
C LEU A 29 -9.53 -42.44 -38.49
N LEU A 30 -10.62 -42.64 -37.76
CA LEU A 30 -11.95 -42.29 -38.30
C LEU A 30 -12.01 -40.77 -38.54
N LEU A 31 -12.67 -40.32 -39.60
CA LEU A 31 -12.91 -38.90 -39.89
C LEU A 31 -14.38 -38.56 -39.69
N ASP A 32 -15.24 -39.48 -40.08
CA ASP A 32 -16.68 -39.48 -39.87
C ASP A 32 -17.15 -40.95 -39.72
N PRO A 33 -18.44 -41.24 -39.48
CA PRO A 33 -18.91 -42.62 -39.29
C PRO A 33 -18.62 -43.55 -40.48
N TYR A 34 -18.44 -43.07 -41.71
CA TYR A 34 -18.26 -43.89 -42.91
C TYR A 34 -16.85 -43.83 -43.49
N THR A 35 -16.04 -42.85 -43.07
CA THR A 35 -14.74 -42.57 -43.67
C THR A 35 -13.63 -42.64 -42.63
N ALA A 36 -12.53 -43.31 -42.97
CA ALA A 36 -11.32 -43.37 -42.15
C ALA A 36 -10.05 -43.08 -42.98
N LEU A 37 -8.99 -42.64 -42.30
CA LEU A 37 -7.71 -42.25 -42.86
C LEU A 37 -6.62 -43.18 -42.32
N THR A 38 -5.77 -43.71 -43.19
CA THR A 38 -4.72 -44.68 -42.81
C THR A 38 -3.55 -44.65 -43.78
N ALA A 39 -2.52 -45.48 -43.54
CA ALA A 39 -1.35 -45.57 -44.40
C ALA A 39 -1.64 -46.35 -45.69
N ARG A 40 -1.20 -45.83 -46.83
CA ARG A 40 -1.48 -46.41 -48.16
C ARG A 40 -0.85 -47.79 -48.33
N HIS A 41 0.38 -47.99 -47.84
CA HIS A 41 1.09 -49.28 -47.96
C HIS A 41 0.44 -50.47 -47.22
N ILE A 42 -0.58 -50.25 -46.37
CA ILE A 42 -1.36 -51.34 -45.76
C ILE A 42 -2.05 -52.18 -46.84
N PHE A 43 -2.40 -51.54 -47.95
CA PHE A 43 -3.16 -52.15 -49.03
C PHE A 43 -2.28 -52.68 -50.18
N GLY A 44 -0.95 -52.50 -50.13
CA GLY A 44 -0.02 -53.00 -51.15
C GLY A 44 0.19 -52.03 -52.32
N PRO A 45 0.63 -52.51 -53.50
CA PRO A 45 0.93 -51.66 -54.64
C PRO A 45 -0.34 -50.97 -55.17
N VAL A 46 -0.19 -49.69 -55.50
CA VAL A 46 -1.29 -48.83 -55.95
C VAL A 46 -1.28 -48.72 -57.46
N HIS A 47 -2.46 -48.82 -58.05
CA HIS A 47 -2.66 -48.72 -59.49
C HIS A 47 -3.34 -47.38 -59.81
N GLU A 48 -2.86 -46.70 -60.84
CA GLU A 48 -3.46 -45.46 -61.32
C GLU A 48 -4.28 -45.74 -62.57
N SER A 49 -5.55 -45.32 -62.57
CA SER A 49 -6.40 -45.28 -63.76
C SER A 49 -7.29 -44.04 -63.69
N GLU A 50 -7.42 -43.32 -64.80
CA GLU A 50 -8.32 -42.14 -64.93
C GLU A 50 -8.11 -41.06 -63.85
N GLY A 51 -6.87 -40.84 -63.41
CA GLY A 51 -6.55 -39.79 -62.42
C GLY A 51 -6.94 -40.13 -60.98
N GLN A 52 -7.35 -41.36 -60.71
CA GLN A 52 -7.55 -41.88 -59.36
C GLN A 52 -6.58 -43.03 -59.08
N ALA A 53 -5.92 -42.95 -57.93
CA ALA A 53 -5.06 -44.00 -57.41
C ALA A 53 -5.91 -44.94 -56.54
N TYR A 54 -6.06 -46.19 -56.96
CA TYR A 54 -6.86 -47.20 -56.26
C TYR A 54 -6.01 -48.44 -55.95
N VAL A 55 -6.51 -49.23 -55.02
CA VAL A 55 -5.85 -50.48 -54.62
C VAL A 55 -6.66 -51.64 -55.19
N GLU A 56 -6.03 -52.45 -56.04
CA GLU A 56 -6.65 -53.66 -56.58
C GLU A 56 -6.42 -54.82 -55.59
N LEU A 57 -7.49 -55.24 -54.90
CA LEU A 57 -7.46 -56.42 -54.05
C LEU A 57 -7.37 -57.67 -54.94
N GLN A 58 -6.43 -58.58 -54.65
CA GLN A 58 -6.30 -59.80 -55.45
C GLN A 58 -7.54 -60.70 -55.25
N GLY A 59 -7.91 -61.47 -56.28
CA GLY A 59 -9.15 -62.27 -56.28
C GLY A 59 -9.34 -63.13 -55.01
N GLY A 60 -10.28 -62.73 -54.16
CA GLY A 60 -10.61 -63.40 -52.89
C GLY A 60 -10.08 -62.72 -51.63
N GLU A 61 -9.29 -61.64 -51.74
CA GLU A 61 -8.87 -60.84 -50.59
C GLU A 61 -10.01 -59.94 -50.07
N GLN A 62 -10.06 -59.74 -48.75
CA GLN A 62 -11.05 -58.88 -48.12
C GLN A 62 -10.40 -58.00 -47.06
N VAL A 63 -10.84 -56.74 -47.01
CA VAL A 63 -10.38 -55.75 -46.05
C VAL A 63 -11.52 -55.43 -45.10
N TYR A 64 -11.20 -55.46 -43.81
CA TYR A 64 -12.13 -55.16 -42.73
C TYR A 64 -11.55 -54.11 -41.80
N MET A 65 -12.43 -53.31 -41.19
CA MET A 65 -12.14 -52.51 -40.03
C MET A 65 -12.71 -53.21 -38.80
N GLU A 66 -11.83 -53.60 -37.89
CA GLU A 66 -12.16 -54.21 -36.61
C GLU A 66 -12.03 -53.16 -35.49
N PHE A 67 -12.88 -53.24 -34.48
CA PHE A 67 -12.85 -52.38 -33.29
C PHE A 67 -12.57 -53.25 -32.06
N PRO A 68 -11.29 -53.54 -31.74
CA PRO A 68 -10.94 -54.51 -30.70
C PRO A 68 -11.49 -54.16 -29.31
N HIS A 69 -11.77 -52.88 -29.07
CA HIS A 69 -12.26 -52.36 -27.79
C HIS A 69 -13.77 -52.59 -27.55
N LEU A 70 -14.50 -53.10 -28.54
CA LEU A 70 -15.94 -53.38 -28.41
C LEU A 70 -16.19 -54.89 -28.36
N LYS A 71 -16.66 -55.40 -27.21
CA LYS A 71 -16.81 -56.84 -26.93
C LYS A 71 -17.77 -57.59 -27.86
N ASP A 72 -18.67 -56.90 -28.58
CA ASP A 72 -19.77 -57.54 -29.32
C ASP A 72 -19.99 -57.03 -30.77
N ARG A 73 -18.99 -56.40 -31.43
CA ARG A 73 -19.20 -55.87 -32.80
C ARG A 73 -18.47 -56.65 -33.89
N GLN A 74 -19.20 -56.94 -34.97
CA GLN A 74 -18.66 -57.59 -36.16
C GLN A 74 -17.71 -56.67 -36.94
N PRO A 75 -16.68 -57.22 -37.63
CA PRO A 75 -15.81 -56.46 -38.52
C PRO A 75 -16.63 -55.74 -39.59
N ILE A 76 -16.38 -54.44 -39.79
CA ILE A 76 -17.04 -53.67 -40.85
C ILE A 76 -16.21 -53.83 -42.13
N ARG A 77 -16.85 -54.28 -43.21
CA ARG A 77 -16.18 -54.42 -44.49
C ARG A 77 -15.84 -53.05 -45.08
N VAL A 78 -14.64 -52.95 -45.66
CA VAL A 78 -14.22 -51.77 -46.43
C VAL A 78 -14.80 -51.86 -47.83
N SER A 79 -15.58 -50.84 -48.19
CA SER A 79 -16.32 -50.72 -49.45
C SER A 79 -15.48 -50.09 -50.56
N GLY A 80 -14.47 -49.30 -50.20
CA GLY A 80 -13.53 -48.70 -51.13
C GLY A 80 -12.30 -48.12 -50.45
N VAL A 81 -11.19 -48.09 -51.19
CA VAL A 81 -9.93 -47.47 -50.75
C VAL A 81 -9.47 -46.52 -51.84
N VAL A 82 -9.25 -45.26 -51.47
CA VAL A 82 -8.70 -44.23 -52.35
C VAL A 82 -7.32 -43.86 -51.82
N ALA A 83 -6.29 -44.19 -52.58
CA ALA A 83 -4.91 -43.89 -52.23
C ALA A 83 -4.55 -42.48 -52.69
N CYS A 84 -3.65 -41.81 -51.96
CA CYS A 84 -3.05 -40.58 -52.45
C CYS A 84 -2.16 -40.91 -53.66
N PRO A 85 -2.34 -40.24 -54.81
CA PRO A 85 -1.54 -40.49 -56.01
C PRO A 85 -0.10 -40.00 -55.85
N GLU A 86 0.12 -38.99 -55.01
CA GLU A 86 1.46 -38.46 -54.76
C GLU A 86 2.38 -39.55 -54.21
N PRO A 87 3.48 -39.89 -54.91
CA PRO A 87 4.32 -41.02 -54.52
C PRO A 87 4.85 -40.83 -53.10
N HIS A 88 5.20 -39.60 -52.73
CA HIS A 88 5.78 -39.18 -51.46
C HIS A 88 4.79 -39.19 -50.28
N LEU A 89 3.47 -39.14 -50.52
CA LEU A 89 2.44 -39.17 -49.49
C LEU A 89 1.86 -40.59 -49.35
N ASP A 90 2.23 -41.27 -48.27
CA ASP A 90 1.83 -42.67 -48.03
C ASP A 90 0.50 -42.77 -47.27
N VAL A 91 -0.56 -42.14 -47.80
CA VAL A 91 -1.87 -42.02 -47.14
C VAL A 91 -3.00 -42.50 -48.05
N ALA A 92 -4.01 -43.12 -47.44
CA ALA A 92 -5.22 -43.58 -48.11
C ALA A 92 -6.47 -43.28 -47.27
N LEU A 93 -7.56 -42.96 -47.96
CA LEU A 93 -8.90 -42.86 -47.43
C LEU A 93 -9.63 -44.18 -47.63
N VAL A 94 -10.33 -44.61 -46.60
CA VAL A 94 -11.06 -45.87 -46.53
C VAL A 94 -12.53 -45.56 -46.32
N LYS A 95 -13.39 -46.14 -47.16
CA LYS A 95 -14.84 -46.09 -47.01
C LYS A 95 -15.36 -47.39 -46.42
N LEU A 96 -16.26 -47.28 -45.46
CA LEU A 96 -16.91 -48.40 -44.79
C LEU A 96 -18.27 -48.70 -45.42
N ASP A 97 -18.67 -49.98 -45.46
CA ASP A 97 -20.00 -50.41 -45.94
C ASP A 97 -21.14 -49.98 -44.99
N MET A 98 -20.83 -49.77 -43.72
CA MET A 98 -21.77 -49.39 -42.65
C MET A 98 -21.12 -48.37 -41.70
N PRO A 99 -21.91 -47.53 -41.00
CA PRO A 99 -21.35 -46.54 -40.10
C PRO A 99 -20.62 -47.21 -38.92
N ALA A 100 -19.49 -46.61 -38.55
CA ALA A 100 -18.75 -46.93 -37.35
C ALA A 100 -19.61 -46.66 -36.09
N PRO A 101 -19.39 -47.41 -35.00
CA PRO A 101 -20.11 -47.23 -33.73
C PRO A 101 -20.05 -45.81 -33.16
N GLU A 102 -21.15 -45.29 -32.60
CA GLU A 102 -21.15 -43.96 -31.94
C GLU A 102 -20.47 -43.99 -30.55
N GLU A 103 -20.59 -45.10 -29.81
CA GLU A 103 -19.96 -45.29 -28.50
C GLU A 103 -18.57 -45.94 -28.66
N LEU A 104 -17.62 -45.18 -29.18
CA LEU A 104 -16.23 -45.61 -29.21
C LEU A 104 -15.45 -44.86 -28.13
N PRO A 105 -14.76 -45.57 -27.21
CA PRO A 105 -13.86 -44.88 -26.29
C PRO A 105 -12.82 -44.12 -27.10
N TYR A 106 -12.58 -42.86 -26.73
CA TYR A 106 -11.44 -42.12 -27.25
C TYR A 106 -10.17 -42.93 -26.91
N PRO A 107 -9.36 -43.28 -27.92
CA PRO A 107 -8.14 -44.01 -27.66
C PRO A 107 -7.21 -43.08 -26.85
N LYS A 108 -6.76 -43.55 -25.67
CA LYS A 108 -5.69 -42.88 -24.92
C LYS A 108 -4.40 -43.10 -25.70
N LEU A 109 -3.94 -42.09 -26.44
CA LEU A 109 -2.88 -42.22 -27.45
C LEU A 109 -1.64 -41.38 -27.12
N TYR A 110 -0.52 -41.80 -27.70
CA TYR A 110 0.84 -41.32 -27.48
C TYR A 110 0.99 -39.80 -27.65
N GLY A 111 1.32 -39.12 -26.55
CA GLY A 111 1.82 -37.74 -26.56
C GLY A 111 3.34 -37.71 -26.64
N VAL A 112 3.87 -36.80 -27.46
CA VAL A 112 5.30 -36.48 -27.49
C VAL A 112 5.50 -35.06 -26.97
N SER A 113 6.27 -34.89 -25.90
CA SER A 113 6.73 -33.57 -25.43
C SER A 113 8.09 -33.26 -26.06
N PRO A 114 8.32 -32.06 -26.61
CA PRO A 114 9.64 -31.61 -26.99
C PRO A 114 10.42 -31.17 -25.73
N GLY A 115 10.99 -32.11 -24.98
CA GLY A 115 11.86 -31.76 -23.84
C GLY A 115 12.27 -32.91 -22.92
N THR A 116 13.58 -33.21 -22.94
CA THR A 116 14.43 -33.82 -21.89
C THR A 116 14.09 -35.21 -21.31
N GLY A 117 14.70 -36.28 -21.87
CA GLY A 117 15.03 -37.47 -21.07
C GLY A 117 15.32 -38.76 -21.84
N ALA A 118 14.31 -39.32 -22.51
CA ALA A 118 14.45 -40.53 -23.33
C ALA A 118 14.49 -40.19 -24.84
N ARG A 119 15.55 -40.61 -25.54
CA ARG A 119 15.76 -40.30 -26.97
C ARG A 119 15.12 -41.35 -27.88
N TYR A 120 14.08 -40.98 -28.61
CA TYR A 120 13.73 -41.64 -29.87
C TYR A 120 14.50 -40.98 -31.04
N GLN A 121 15.12 -41.78 -31.91
CA GLN A 121 15.68 -41.34 -33.19
C GLN A 121 15.20 -42.28 -34.29
N GLY A 122 14.21 -41.84 -35.06
CA GLY A 122 13.78 -42.50 -36.29
C GLY A 122 14.23 -41.70 -37.51
N HIS A 123 14.86 -42.36 -38.49
CA HIS A 123 15.10 -41.76 -39.79
C HIS A 123 13.77 -41.64 -40.55
N GLY A 124 13.36 -40.40 -40.84
CA GLY A 124 12.27 -40.14 -41.77
C GLY A 124 12.65 -40.64 -43.17
N PHE A 125 11.88 -41.63 -43.63
CA PHE A 125 11.88 -42.24 -44.97
C PHE A 125 13.03 -43.21 -45.34
N PRO A 126 12.77 -44.16 -46.26
CA PRO A 126 13.82 -44.82 -47.04
C PRO A 126 14.70 -43.76 -47.73
N LYS A 127 15.97 -44.10 -48.00
CA LYS A 127 17.05 -43.25 -48.54
C LYS A 127 16.73 -42.46 -49.84
N ASP A 128 15.51 -42.52 -50.37
CA ASP A 128 15.18 -42.20 -51.74
C ASP A 128 14.26 -40.95 -51.86
N ARG A 129 13.93 -40.24 -50.78
CA ARG A 129 13.03 -39.05 -50.82
C ARG A 129 13.53 -37.86 -49.98
N PRO A 130 13.42 -36.60 -50.46
CA PRO A 130 14.35 -35.53 -50.06
C PRO A 130 13.83 -34.58 -48.95
N SER A 131 12.68 -34.82 -48.33
CA SER A 131 12.00 -33.80 -47.51
C SER A 131 11.40 -34.38 -46.23
N GLY A 132 12.23 -34.62 -45.21
CA GLY A 132 11.76 -35.04 -43.87
C GLY A 132 12.42 -34.24 -42.75
N CYS A 133 11.62 -33.78 -41.79
CA CYS A 133 12.10 -33.27 -40.50
C CYS A 133 12.35 -34.43 -39.53
N LEU A 134 13.38 -34.28 -38.68
CA LEU A 134 13.69 -35.20 -37.59
C LEU A 134 12.64 -35.00 -36.47
N LEU A 135 11.83 -36.02 -36.16
CA LEU A 135 10.99 -36.00 -34.97
C LEU A 135 11.77 -36.61 -33.80
N ALA A 136 12.11 -35.76 -32.83
CA ALA A 136 12.69 -36.17 -31.55
C ALA A 136 11.79 -35.64 -30.42
N GLY A 137 11.43 -36.50 -29.49
CA GLY A 137 10.72 -36.12 -28.27
C GLY A 137 10.46 -37.32 -27.37
N GLU A 138 9.96 -37.05 -26.17
CA GLU A 138 9.77 -38.04 -25.11
C GLU A 138 8.33 -38.57 -25.11
N VAL A 139 8.16 -39.90 -25.03
CA VAL A 139 6.83 -40.52 -24.84
C VAL A 139 6.42 -40.30 -23.39
N ILE A 140 5.41 -39.47 -23.17
CA ILE A 140 5.08 -38.97 -21.83
C ILE A 140 4.27 -40.00 -21.01
N GLU A 141 3.50 -40.88 -21.65
CA GLU A 141 2.74 -41.96 -20.98
C GLU A 141 2.62 -43.22 -21.84
N GLN A 142 2.99 -44.38 -21.27
CA GLN A 142 2.55 -45.71 -21.71
C GLN A 142 1.43 -46.14 -20.75
N TYR A 143 0.17 -46.12 -21.20
CA TYR A 143 -0.92 -46.67 -20.39
C TYR A 143 -0.89 -48.20 -20.47
N GLU A 144 -0.47 -48.85 -19.38
CA GLU A 144 -0.59 -50.30 -19.21
C GLU A 144 -2.07 -50.74 -19.14
N SER A 145 -2.32 -51.90 -19.75
CA SER A 145 -3.51 -52.76 -19.69
C SER A 145 -4.72 -52.37 -20.56
N TYR A 146 -4.73 -52.89 -21.79
CA TYR A 146 -5.91 -53.60 -22.27
C TYR A 146 -5.54 -55.07 -22.44
N GLU A 147 -6.07 -55.92 -21.55
CA GLU A 147 -5.97 -57.36 -21.70
C GLU A 147 -6.63 -57.81 -23.03
N GLN A 148 -5.85 -58.53 -23.83
CA GLN A 148 -6.25 -59.39 -24.95
C GLN A 148 -7.03 -58.72 -26.09
N ASN A 149 -6.31 -58.06 -27.02
CA ASN A 149 -6.32 -58.32 -28.48
C ASN A 149 -5.85 -57.10 -29.30
N ASN A 150 -4.53 -57.06 -29.56
CA ASN A 150 -3.77 -56.43 -30.65
C ASN A 150 -4.17 -55.05 -31.20
N VAL A 151 -3.71 -54.00 -30.50
CA VAL A 151 -2.96 -52.90 -31.12
C VAL A 151 -1.54 -52.96 -30.50
N GLU A 152 -0.73 -53.91 -30.96
CA GLU A 152 0.58 -54.21 -30.34
C GLU A 152 1.59 -53.09 -30.61
N LEU A 153 1.89 -52.32 -29.57
CA LEU A 153 3.24 -51.82 -29.28
C LEU A 153 3.70 -52.55 -28.01
N SER A 154 4.02 -53.86 -28.12
CA SER A 154 4.54 -54.60 -26.97
C SER A 154 6.06 -54.52 -26.93
N SER A 155 6.61 -53.90 -25.89
CA SER A 155 7.98 -54.16 -25.46
C SER A 155 7.93 -55.36 -24.52
N ASP A 156 8.07 -56.58 -25.02
CA ASP A 156 8.45 -57.64 -24.10
C ASP A 156 9.36 -58.71 -24.72
N ARG A 157 10.45 -58.94 -23.98
CA ARG A 157 11.55 -59.91 -24.19
C ARG A 157 12.58 -59.60 -25.28
N GLY A 158 13.43 -58.63 -24.97
CA GLY A 158 14.88 -58.75 -25.24
C GLY A 158 15.39 -58.62 -26.68
N ASN A 159 14.54 -58.31 -27.68
CA ASN A 159 14.97 -58.03 -29.05
C ASN A 159 13.94 -57.13 -29.76
N GLY A 160 14.24 -55.83 -29.91
CA GLY A 160 13.55 -54.91 -30.83
C GLY A 160 12.07 -54.61 -30.54
N PHE A 161 11.62 -53.41 -30.88
CA PHE A 161 10.20 -53.06 -30.91
C PHE A 161 9.59 -53.59 -32.22
N ASP A 162 8.47 -54.33 -32.16
CA ASP A 162 7.68 -54.71 -33.34
C ASP A 162 6.63 -53.61 -33.62
N TYR A 163 6.76 -52.94 -34.76
CA TYR A 163 5.91 -51.82 -35.18
C TYR A 163 4.89 -52.19 -36.27
N SER A 164 4.79 -53.47 -36.63
CA SER A 164 4.06 -53.95 -37.82
C SER A 164 2.57 -53.58 -37.85
N GLY A 165 1.95 -53.30 -36.69
CA GLY A 165 0.54 -52.89 -36.58
C GLY A 165 0.29 -51.38 -36.39
N ALA A 166 1.33 -50.56 -36.17
CA ALA A 166 1.20 -49.16 -35.77
C ALA A 166 1.02 -48.19 -36.94
N SER A 167 1.21 -48.64 -38.17
CA SER A 167 1.08 -47.80 -39.35
C SER A 167 -0.34 -47.27 -39.56
N GLY A 168 -0.48 -45.98 -39.87
CA GLY A 168 -1.76 -45.30 -39.99
C GLY A 168 -2.31 -44.74 -38.66
N SER A 169 -1.56 -44.85 -37.56
CA SER A 169 -1.95 -44.29 -36.27
C SER A 169 -1.87 -42.76 -36.27
N PRO A 170 -2.86 -42.03 -35.70
CA PRO A 170 -2.80 -40.58 -35.58
C PRO A 170 -1.66 -40.13 -34.63
N LEU A 171 -0.97 -39.06 -35.01
CA LEU A 171 0.05 -38.38 -34.21
C LEU A 171 -0.54 -37.13 -33.55
N TYR A 172 -0.51 -37.06 -32.22
CA TYR A 172 -1.06 -35.96 -31.43
C TYR A 172 0.04 -35.03 -30.92
N ILE A 173 -0.17 -33.72 -31.07
CA ILE A 173 0.68 -32.67 -30.48
C ILE A 173 -0.26 -31.65 -29.84
N ALA A 174 -0.06 -31.40 -28.54
CA ALA A 174 -0.75 -30.43 -27.67
C ALA A 174 -2.02 -29.76 -28.27
N GLY A 175 -3.18 -30.40 -28.09
CA GLY A 175 -4.50 -29.84 -28.45
C GLY A 175 -5.09 -30.30 -29.78
N GLY A 176 -4.52 -31.32 -30.45
CA GLY A 176 -5.16 -31.94 -31.61
C GLY A 176 -4.32 -32.98 -32.36
N VAL A 177 -4.89 -33.54 -33.44
CA VAL A 177 -4.18 -34.43 -34.38
C VAL A 177 -3.36 -33.59 -35.35
N TYR A 178 -2.07 -33.87 -35.40
CA TYR A 178 -1.08 -33.19 -36.22
C TYR A 178 -0.74 -33.97 -37.51
N GLY A 179 -0.75 -35.31 -37.45
CA GLY A 179 -0.32 -36.16 -38.56
C GLY A 179 -0.69 -37.63 -38.39
N ILE A 180 -0.08 -38.49 -39.20
CA ILE A 180 -0.25 -39.95 -39.19
C ILE A 180 1.12 -40.63 -39.21
N LEU A 181 1.32 -41.66 -38.39
CA LEU A 181 2.51 -42.49 -38.34
C LEU A 181 2.56 -43.48 -39.52
N LEU A 182 3.73 -43.63 -40.12
CA LEU A 182 4.00 -44.49 -41.27
C LEU A 182 5.14 -45.47 -40.94
N VAL A 183 4.87 -46.78 -41.00
CA VAL A 183 5.86 -47.85 -40.74
C VAL A 183 6.00 -48.73 -41.98
N GLN A 184 7.21 -48.81 -42.58
CA GLN A 184 7.46 -49.65 -43.75
C GLN A 184 8.13 -50.99 -43.39
N ASP A 185 7.66 -52.08 -44.03
CA ASP A 185 8.02 -53.48 -43.74
C ASP A 185 9.51 -53.82 -43.92
N SER A 186 10.29 -53.03 -44.66
CA SER A 186 11.64 -53.42 -45.09
C SER A 186 12.80 -52.81 -44.28
N GLY A 187 12.55 -52.07 -43.18
CA GLY A 187 13.65 -51.40 -42.49
C GLY A 187 13.45 -50.88 -41.07
N ASN A 188 12.35 -51.18 -40.37
CA ASN A 188 12.06 -50.60 -39.05
C ASN A 188 12.21 -49.06 -39.02
N ALA A 189 11.98 -48.38 -40.16
CA ALA A 189 12.05 -46.93 -40.27
C ALA A 189 10.65 -46.34 -40.03
N LEU A 190 10.53 -45.54 -38.98
CA LEU A 190 9.29 -44.86 -38.58
C LEU A 190 9.32 -43.43 -39.14
N GLY A 191 8.35 -43.11 -39.98
CA GLY A 191 8.08 -41.76 -40.46
C GLY A 191 6.75 -41.25 -39.94
N ALA A 192 6.51 -39.94 -40.08
CA ALA A 192 5.19 -39.36 -39.89
C ALA A 192 4.88 -38.41 -41.04
N LEU A 193 3.60 -38.32 -41.40
CA LEU A 193 3.11 -37.37 -42.40
C LEU A 193 2.16 -36.39 -41.73
N THR A 194 2.36 -35.10 -41.96
CA THR A 194 1.51 -34.06 -41.36
C THR A 194 0.17 -33.96 -42.10
N LEU A 195 -0.90 -33.62 -41.39
CA LEU A 195 -2.21 -33.41 -42.02
C LEU A 195 -2.20 -32.21 -42.98
N SER A 196 -1.31 -31.23 -42.76
CA SER A 196 -1.08 -30.12 -43.69
C SER A 196 -0.55 -30.57 -45.04
N GLU A 197 0.37 -31.54 -45.08
CA GLU A 197 0.87 -32.11 -46.34
C GLU A 197 -0.21 -32.90 -47.09
N CYS A 198 -1.21 -33.40 -46.36
CA CYS A 198 -2.36 -34.11 -46.94
C CYS A 198 -3.54 -33.18 -47.29
N ALA A 199 -3.46 -31.88 -46.99
CA ALA A 199 -4.62 -31.00 -46.99
C ALA A 199 -5.32 -30.92 -48.35
N GLU A 200 -4.56 -30.88 -49.44
CA GLU A 200 -5.11 -30.86 -50.80
C GLU A 200 -5.85 -32.18 -51.13
N PHE A 201 -5.22 -33.32 -50.86
CA PHE A 201 -5.81 -34.64 -51.05
C PHE A 201 -7.09 -34.84 -50.21
N LEU A 202 -7.06 -34.41 -48.94
CA LEU A 202 -8.19 -34.50 -48.02
C LEU A 202 -9.35 -33.59 -48.46
N SER A 203 -9.04 -32.36 -48.87
CA SER A 203 -10.03 -31.39 -49.37
C SER A 203 -10.73 -31.88 -50.65
N LEU A 204 -9.97 -32.46 -51.58
CA LEU A 204 -10.51 -33.07 -52.81
C LEU A 204 -11.53 -34.19 -52.54
N HIS A 205 -11.44 -34.84 -51.37
CA HIS A 205 -12.31 -35.94 -50.96
C HIS A 205 -13.33 -35.53 -49.89
N GLY A 206 -13.59 -34.22 -49.74
CA GLY A 206 -14.64 -33.69 -48.87
C GLY A 206 -14.29 -33.62 -47.38
N VAL A 207 -13.00 -33.77 -47.03
CA VAL A 207 -12.51 -33.65 -45.65
C VAL A 207 -11.96 -32.23 -45.46
N ALA A 208 -12.70 -31.38 -44.75
CA ALA A 208 -12.28 -30.01 -44.47
C ALA A 208 -11.13 -29.99 -43.44
N VAL A 209 -9.97 -29.48 -43.83
CA VAL A 209 -8.82 -29.28 -42.94
C VAL A 209 -8.62 -27.78 -42.77
N GLU A 210 -8.97 -27.23 -41.59
CA GLU A 210 -8.51 -25.88 -41.19
C GLU A 210 -7.01 -25.97 -40.88
N ALA A 211 -6.17 -25.76 -41.90
CA ALA A 211 -4.73 -25.68 -41.73
C ALA A 211 -4.36 -24.28 -41.26
N PHE A 212 -4.30 -24.06 -39.94
CA PHE A 212 -3.49 -22.95 -39.44
C PHE A 212 -2.03 -23.34 -39.62
N ALA A 213 -1.21 -22.42 -40.15
CA ALA A 213 0.23 -22.61 -40.09
C ALA A 213 0.63 -22.90 -38.63
N PRO A 214 1.51 -23.89 -38.39
CA PRO A 214 2.03 -24.12 -37.05
C PRO A 214 2.61 -22.81 -36.51
N LEU A 215 2.42 -22.56 -35.21
CA LEU A 215 3.08 -21.43 -34.56
C LEU A 215 4.57 -21.58 -34.81
N HIS A 216 5.22 -20.48 -35.15
CA HIS A 216 6.67 -20.51 -35.22
C HIS A 216 7.22 -20.87 -33.82
N PRO A 217 8.31 -21.65 -33.68
CA PRO A 217 8.84 -22.04 -32.37
C PRO A 217 9.06 -20.86 -31.41
N SER A 218 9.44 -19.69 -31.93
CA SER A 218 9.58 -18.47 -31.13
C SER A 218 8.23 -17.86 -30.69
N GLU A 219 7.17 -18.00 -31.49
CA GLU A 219 5.82 -17.59 -31.08
C GLU A 219 5.30 -18.50 -29.98
N GLU A 220 5.56 -19.79 -30.10
CA GLU A 220 5.23 -20.77 -29.07
C GLU A 220 5.98 -20.50 -27.77
N ALA A 221 7.28 -20.18 -27.85
CA ALA A 221 8.08 -19.80 -26.68
C ALA A 221 7.56 -18.54 -25.98
N ILE A 222 7.23 -17.48 -26.74
CA ILE A 222 6.65 -16.25 -26.17
C ILE A 222 5.29 -16.54 -25.54
N LEU A 223 4.38 -17.23 -26.24
CA LEU A 223 3.06 -17.54 -25.71
C LEU A 223 3.13 -18.43 -24.47
N ALA A 224 4.07 -19.39 -24.42
CA ALA A 224 4.31 -20.23 -23.24
C ALA A 224 4.73 -19.41 -22.01
N HIS A 225 5.49 -18.32 -22.21
CA HIS A 225 5.85 -17.40 -21.14
C HIS A 225 4.66 -16.55 -20.65
N LEU A 226 3.72 -16.21 -21.54
CA LEU A 226 2.58 -15.34 -21.23
C LEU A 226 1.39 -16.04 -20.56
N LEU A 227 1.13 -17.30 -20.91
CA LEU A 227 -0.05 -18.02 -20.41
C LEU A 227 -0.10 -18.16 -18.87
N PRO A 228 1.02 -18.42 -18.15
CA PRO A 228 1.03 -18.49 -16.70
C PRO A 228 0.74 -17.14 -16.01
N LEU A 229 0.97 -16.01 -16.69
CA LEU A 229 0.77 -14.67 -16.12
C LEU A 229 -0.70 -14.38 -15.77
N ALA A 230 -1.65 -15.19 -16.23
CA ALA A 230 -3.05 -15.07 -15.85
C ALA A 230 -3.32 -15.38 -14.36
N GLN A 231 -2.43 -16.13 -13.70
CA GLN A 231 -2.58 -16.46 -12.29
C GLN A 231 -2.46 -15.19 -11.44
N VAL A 232 -3.47 -14.98 -10.59
CA VAL A 232 -3.50 -13.86 -9.64
C VAL A 232 -3.23 -14.40 -8.25
N GLY A 233 -2.25 -13.83 -7.56
CA GLY A 233 -1.80 -14.29 -6.25
C GLY A 233 -0.43 -13.71 -5.93
N ILE A 234 -0.08 -13.69 -4.65
CA ILE A 234 1.31 -13.39 -4.25
C ILE A 234 2.12 -14.68 -4.26
N ASP A 235 1.52 -15.79 -3.81
CA ASP A 235 2.18 -17.10 -3.82
C ASP A 235 2.10 -17.74 -5.21
N LYS A 236 3.17 -18.44 -5.61
CA LYS A 236 3.28 -19.08 -6.95
C LYS A 236 2.20 -20.13 -7.22
N ASN A 237 1.57 -20.67 -6.18
CA ASN A 237 0.55 -21.70 -6.26
C ASN A 237 -0.88 -21.14 -6.10
N GLU A 238 -1.01 -19.82 -5.90
CA GLU A 238 -2.31 -19.17 -5.78
C GLU A 238 -2.90 -18.85 -7.15
N ASP A 239 -4.18 -19.17 -7.29
CA ASP A 239 -4.99 -18.76 -8.42
C ASP A 239 -6.27 -18.12 -7.88
N LEU A 240 -6.20 -16.80 -7.68
CA LEU A 240 -7.29 -15.94 -7.26
C LEU A 240 -8.05 -15.43 -8.50
N PRO A 241 -9.34 -15.10 -8.36
CA PRO A 241 -10.10 -14.53 -9.47
C PRO A 241 -9.55 -13.15 -9.82
N TYR A 242 -9.35 -12.92 -11.12
CA TYR A 242 -9.06 -11.58 -11.62
C TYR A 242 -10.33 -10.72 -11.63
N MET A 243 -10.20 -9.50 -11.13
CA MET A 243 -11.24 -8.48 -11.19
C MET A 243 -10.95 -7.44 -12.27
N GLU A 244 -12.00 -7.05 -12.99
CA GLU A 244 -11.89 -6.06 -14.06
C GLU A 244 -11.31 -4.74 -13.53
N THR A 245 -10.34 -4.17 -14.24
CA THR A 245 -9.66 -2.96 -13.78
C THR A 245 -10.38 -1.72 -14.29
N PHE A 246 -10.76 -0.83 -13.36
CA PHE A 246 -11.42 0.44 -13.66
C PHE A 246 -10.46 1.62 -13.61
N ALA A 247 -10.64 2.60 -14.49
CA ALA A 247 -9.80 3.79 -14.62
C ALA A 247 -10.58 5.02 -15.11
N HIS A 248 -9.97 6.20 -14.98
CA HIS A 248 -10.49 7.46 -15.51
C HIS A 248 -9.46 8.10 -16.44
N TRP A 249 -9.90 8.93 -17.37
CA TRP A 249 -9.01 9.87 -18.04
C TRP A 249 -8.66 10.99 -17.06
N SER A 250 -7.36 11.25 -16.90
CA SER A 250 -6.84 12.29 -16.03
C SER A 250 -5.85 13.18 -16.78
N TYR A 251 -5.73 14.44 -16.36
CA TYR A 251 -4.76 15.38 -16.92
C TYR A 251 -3.41 15.27 -16.23
N VAL A 252 -2.34 15.46 -17.00
CA VAL A 252 -0.96 15.44 -16.47
C VAL A 252 -0.74 16.48 -15.35
N THR A 253 -1.48 17.60 -15.35
CA THR A 253 -1.43 18.61 -14.27
C THR A 253 -1.89 18.08 -12.91
N ASP A 254 -2.67 17.00 -12.90
CA ASP A 254 -3.22 16.39 -11.69
C ASP A 254 -2.50 15.08 -11.31
N LEU A 255 -1.38 14.76 -11.96
CA LEU A 255 -0.61 13.53 -11.75
C LEU A 255 -0.19 13.28 -10.29
N TYR A 256 -0.03 14.36 -9.52
CA TYR A 256 0.37 14.34 -8.10
C TYR A 256 -0.74 14.82 -7.16
N ARG A 257 -1.93 15.10 -7.68
CA ARG A 257 -3.07 15.51 -6.86
C ARG A 257 -3.93 14.29 -6.59
N GLU A 258 -4.35 14.14 -5.33
CA GLU A 258 -5.42 13.20 -5.02
C GLU A 258 -6.71 13.70 -5.69
N GLN A 259 -7.21 12.94 -6.65
CA GLN A 259 -8.48 13.22 -7.30
C GLN A 259 -9.59 12.54 -6.51
N ASP A 260 -10.62 13.31 -6.14
CA ASP A 260 -11.89 12.79 -5.62
C ASP A 260 -12.75 12.24 -6.78
N ALA A 261 -12.20 11.26 -7.50
CA ALA A 261 -12.91 10.59 -8.58
C ALA A 261 -14.00 9.67 -8.00
N LYS A 262 -15.22 9.77 -8.53
CA LYS A 262 -16.35 8.95 -8.10
C LYS A 262 -16.34 7.63 -8.85
N ALA A 263 -16.69 6.53 -8.16
CA ALA A 263 -16.80 5.20 -8.75
C ALA A 263 -17.69 5.17 -10.02
N ALA A 264 -18.76 5.98 -10.05
CA ALA A 264 -19.70 6.04 -11.17
C ALA A 264 -19.10 6.56 -12.49
N ASP A 265 -17.99 7.29 -12.42
CA ASP A 265 -17.32 7.87 -13.59
C ASP A 265 -16.20 6.96 -14.12
N ALA A 266 -15.93 5.84 -13.44
CA ALA A 266 -14.86 4.92 -13.78
C ALA A 266 -15.25 4.03 -14.98
N LEU A 267 -14.33 3.90 -15.94
CA LEU A 267 -14.49 3.10 -17.14
C LEU A 267 -13.61 1.86 -17.08
N LYS A 268 -14.00 0.80 -17.78
CA LYS A 268 -13.19 -0.41 -17.91
C LYS A 268 -11.92 -0.09 -18.68
N LEU A 269 -10.76 -0.35 -18.07
CA LEU A 269 -9.47 0.04 -18.63
C LEU A 269 -9.19 -0.67 -19.98
N GLU A 270 -9.69 -1.90 -20.16
CA GLU A 270 -9.59 -2.60 -21.46
C GLU A 270 -10.37 -1.88 -22.57
N GLU A 271 -11.57 -1.39 -22.27
CA GLU A 271 -12.39 -0.62 -23.22
C GLU A 271 -11.75 0.73 -23.53
N MET A 272 -11.20 1.40 -22.51
CA MET A 272 -10.43 2.64 -22.69
C MET A 272 -9.22 2.41 -23.61
N ALA A 273 -8.49 1.32 -23.42
CA ALA A 273 -7.36 0.97 -24.27
C ALA A 273 -7.81 0.68 -25.71
N GLY A 274 -8.90 -0.06 -25.89
CA GLY A 274 -9.50 -0.33 -27.20
C GLY A 274 -9.90 0.96 -27.93
N ALA A 275 -10.63 1.85 -27.25
CA ALA A 275 -11.04 3.15 -27.77
C ALA A 275 -9.80 3.99 -28.16
N PHE A 276 -8.83 4.11 -27.26
CA PHE A 276 -7.59 4.87 -27.48
C PHE A 276 -6.84 4.43 -28.74
N PHE A 277 -6.74 3.12 -29.02
CA PHE A 277 -6.07 2.65 -30.24
C PHE A 277 -6.96 2.64 -31.50
N SER A 278 -8.29 2.74 -31.35
CA SER A 278 -9.23 2.76 -32.48
C SER A 278 -9.48 4.14 -33.09
N GLU A 279 -9.40 5.22 -32.30
CA GLU A 279 -9.68 6.60 -32.73
C GLU A 279 -8.54 7.26 -33.53
N GLY A 280 -7.57 6.50 -34.03
CA GLY A 280 -6.41 7.05 -34.74
C GLY A 280 -6.71 7.46 -36.18
N GLU A 281 -6.35 8.69 -36.57
CA GLU A 281 -6.31 9.09 -37.99
C GLU A 281 -5.33 8.17 -38.78
N PRO A 282 -5.68 7.79 -40.03
CA PRO A 282 -4.80 6.99 -40.89
C PRO A 282 -3.50 7.78 -41.18
N GLY A 283 -2.42 7.45 -40.45
CA GLY A 283 -1.10 8.10 -40.58
C GLY A 283 -0.44 8.51 -39.27
N ARG A 284 -1.18 8.57 -38.15
CA ARG A 284 -0.63 8.87 -36.82
C ARG A 284 0.02 7.62 -36.21
N LYS A 285 1.32 7.51 -36.41
CA LYS A 285 2.08 6.29 -36.07
C LYS A 285 2.47 6.17 -34.58
N GLU A 286 2.38 7.19 -33.73
CA GLU A 286 2.96 7.12 -32.36
C GLU A 286 1.93 7.43 -31.27
N ARG A 287 1.24 6.42 -30.74
CA ARG A 287 0.40 6.56 -29.54
C ARG A 287 0.84 5.56 -28.48
N ILE A 288 1.19 6.06 -27.30
CA ILE A 288 1.51 5.28 -26.11
C ILE A 288 0.39 5.54 -25.10
N LEU A 289 -0.27 4.48 -24.63
CA LEU A 289 -1.23 4.61 -23.53
C LEU A 289 -0.48 4.51 -22.21
N TYR A 290 -0.43 5.62 -21.48
CA TYR A 290 0.09 5.63 -20.12
C TYR A 290 -1.01 5.25 -19.13
N VAL A 291 -0.77 4.21 -18.35
CA VAL A 291 -1.65 3.73 -17.28
C VAL A 291 -0.97 4.02 -15.95
N VAL A 292 -1.50 4.97 -15.19
CA VAL A 292 -0.85 5.45 -13.96
C VAL A 292 -1.70 5.10 -12.76
N ALA A 293 -1.07 4.58 -11.71
CA ALA A 293 -1.74 4.31 -10.46
C ALA A 293 -0.79 4.21 -9.29
N ASP A 294 -1.33 4.40 -8.10
CA ASP A 294 -0.62 4.08 -6.86
C ASP A 294 -0.38 2.58 -6.65
N PHE A 295 0.42 2.26 -5.63
CA PHE A 295 0.65 0.88 -5.19
C PHE A 295 -0.66 0.23 -4.74
N GLY A 296 -0.78 -1.07 -4.98
CA GLY A 296 -1.92 -1.85 -4.55
C GLY A 296 -3.19 -1.65 -5.37
N LYS A 297 -3.19 -0.75 -6.38
CA LYS A 297 -4.32 -0.53 -7.29
C LYS A 297 -4.41 -1.51 -8.47
N GLY A 298 -3.44 -2.43 -8.61
CA GLY A 298 -3.54 -3.53 -9.58
C GLY A 298 -2.91 -3.29 -10.97
N LYS A 299 -1.99 -2.32 -11.15
CA LYS A 299 -1.29 -2.08 -12.45
C LYS A 299 -0.71 -3.34 -13.08
N SER A 300 0.16 -4.04 -12.36
CA SER A 300 0.83 -5.26 -12.83
C SER A 300 -0.13 -6.43 -12.97
N THR A 301 -1.15 -6.51 -12.12
CA THR A 301 -2.20 -7.53 -12.23
C THR A 301 -3.00 -7.35 -13.51
N PHE A 302 -3.39 -6.11 -13.83
CA PHE A 302 -4.03 -5.76 -15.10
C PHE A 302 -3.17 -6.14 -16.31
N LEU A 303 -1.90 -5.69 -16.36
CA LEU A 303 -1.04 -5.95 -17.52
C LEU A 303 -0.76 -7.43 -17.74
N ARG A 304 -0.48 -8.18 -16.66
CA ARG A 304 -0.27 -9.63 -16.72
C ARG A 304 -1.51 -10.37 -17.20
N HIS A 305 -2.68 -10.04 -16.64
CA HIS A 305 -3.94 -10.64 -17.06
C HIS A 305 -4.26 -10.32 -18.52
N TYR A 306 -4.11 -9.05 -18.93
CA TYR A 306 -4.35 -8.61 -20.30
C TYR A 306 -3.40 -9.29 -21.29
N ALA A 307 -2.12 -9.44 -20.94
CA ALA A 307 -1.14 -10.18 -21.73
C ALA A 307 -1.56 -11.65 -21.94
N ALA A 308 -1.93 -12.33 -20.86
CA ALA A 308 -2.33 -13.73 -20.91
C ALA A 308 -3.66 -13.91 -21.67
N LYS A 309 -4.61 -12.98 -21.52
CA LYS A 309 -5.87 -12.94 -22.28
C LYS A 309 -5.63 -12.83 -23.78
N LEU A 310 -4.80 -11.87 -24.20
CA LEU A 310 -4.40 -11.72 -25.60
C LEU A 310 -3.66 -12.97 -26.11
N ALA A 311 -2.80 -13.58 -25.28
CA ALA A 311 -2.04 -14.77 -25.66
C ALA A 311 -2.96 -15.98 -25.88
N ARG A 312 -3.98 -16.16 -25.02
CA ARG A 312 -5.01 -17.20 -25.19
C ARG A 312 -5.82 -16.99 -26.47
N GLN A 313 -6.29 -15.76 -26.70
CA GLN A 313 -7.04 -15.41 -27.92
C GLN A 313 -6.19 -15.67 -29.17
N TYR A 314 -4.93 -15.23 -29.18
CA TYR A 314 -4.02 -15.47 -30.30
C TYR A 314 -3.72 -16.97 -30.50
N LYS A 315 -3.57 -17.72 -29.39
CA LYS A 315 -3.38 -19.17 -29.40
C LYS A 315 -4.63 -19.93 -29.90
N GLN A 316 -5.81 -19.34 -29.85
CA GLN A 316 -7.05 -19.94 -30.34
C GLN A 316 -7.34 -19.52 -31.79
N ASP A 317 -7.30 -18.23 -32.08
CA ASP A 317 -7.86 -17.65 -33.30
C ASP A 317 -6.82 -17.38 -34.39
N ARG A 318 -5.52 -17.35 -34.03
CA ARG A 318 -4.38 -16.95 -34.90
C ARG A 318 -4.53 -15.56 -35.53
N GLN A 319 -5.46 -14.77 -35.03
CA GLN A 319 -5.79 -13.42 -35.48
C GLN A 319 -5.74 -12.46 -34.28
N GLY A 320 -5.74 -11.16 -34.57
CA GLY A 320 -5.63 -10.12 -33.55
C GLY A 320 -4.19 -9.74 -33.23
N ASP A 321 -4.02 -8.94 -32.19
CA ASP A 321 -2.72 -8.43 -31.77
C ASP A 321 -1.90 -9.52 -31.07
N PHE A 322 -0.64 -9.67 -31.44
CA PHE A 322 0.32 -10.54 -30.78
C PHE A 322 0.89 -9.85 -29.53
N PRO A 323 0.65 -10.37 -28.31
CA PRO A 323 1.13 -9.72 -27.09
C PRO A 323 2.61 -10.01 -26.85
N ILE A 324 3.32 -9.00 -26.35
CA ILE A 324 4.65 -9.13 -25.75
C ILE A 324 4.60 -8.38 -24.43
N TYR A 325 4.71 -9.11 -23.32
CA TYR A 325 4.80 -8.54 -21.99
C TYR A 325 6.23 -8.65 -21.49
N PHE A 326 6.70 -7.58 -20.85
CA PHE A 326 7.94 -7.59 -20.10
C PHE A 326 7.83 -6.63 -18.92
N ASN A 327 8.50 -6.97 -17.83
CA ASN A 327 8.54 -6.15 -16.64
C ASN A 327 9.88 -5.41 -16.58
N LEU A 328 9.85 -4.08 -16.51
CA LEU A 328 11.07 -3.28 -16.49
C LEU A 328 11.93 -3.48 -15.23
N ARG A 329 11.36 -4.04 -14.15
CA ARG A 329 12.09 -4.45 -12.94
C ARG A 329 13.23 -5.42 -13.25
N ASP A 330 13.08 -6.26 -14.26
CA ASP A 330 14.06 -7.30 -14.58
C ASP A 330 15.26 -6.74 -15.38
N PHE A 331 15.21 -5.45 -15.77
CA PHE A 331 16.14 -4.81 -16.70
C PHE A 331 16.87 -3.58 -16.14
N LYS A 332 17.16 -3.57 -14.82
CA LYS A 332 17.83 -2.46 -14.09
C LYS A 332 19.18 -1.99 -14.70
N LYS A 333 19.88 -2.84 -15.46
CA LYS A 333 21.21 -2.54 -16.03
C LYS A 333 21.19 -1.48 -17.15
N TYR A 334 20.03 -1.20 -17.73
CA TYR A 334 19.85 -0.28 -18.86
C TYR A 334 19.98 1.21 -18.53
N ASP A 335 20.03 1.54 -17.24
CA ASP A 335 20.18 2.90 -16.74
C ASP A 335 21.64 3.40 -16.81
N SER A 336 22.61 2.50 -16.66
CA SER A 336 24.04 2.86 -16.61
C SER A 336 24.57 3.36 -17.97
N TYR A 337 25.36 4.44 -17.94
CA TYR A 337 25.92 5.13 -19.12
C TYR A 337 26.79 4.24 -20.04
N GLU A 338 27.25 3.07 -19.56
CA GLU A 338 28.21 2.22 -20.28
C GLU A 338 27.57 1.04 -21.04
N HIS A 339 26.32 0.66 -20.74
CA HIS A 339 25.74 -0.60 -21.25
C HIS A 339 24.87 -0.50 -22.51
N ILE A 340 24.60 0.70 -23.04
CA ILE A 340 23.86 0.86 -24.32
C ILE A 340 24.71 0.39 -25.53
N SER A 341 25.98 0.02 -25.31
CA SER A 341 26.87 -0.44 -26.38
C SER A 341 26.74 -1.94 -26.75
N LEU A 342 25.89 -2.75 -26.11
CA LEU A 342 25.93 -4.21 -26.30
C LEU A 342 24.71 -4.87 -26.97
N SER A 343 23.62 -4.15 -27.24
CA SER A 343 22.57 -4.63 -28.16
C SER A 343 22.06 -3.51 -29.07
N LYS A 344 21.98 -3.77 -30.39
CA LYS A 344 21.45 -2.79 -31.37
C LYS A 344 19.94 -2.48 -31.19
N LEU A 345 19.25 -3.20 -30.29
CA LEU A 345 17.79 -3.30 -30.24
C LEU A 345 17.16 -2.96 -28.88
N GLY A 346 17.96 -2.73 -27.84
CA GLY A 346 17.47 -2.28 -26.53
C GLY A 346 16.86 -3.37 -25.65
N CYS A 347 16.28 -2.96 -24.52
CA CYS A 347 15.81 -3.86 -23.44
C CYS A 347 14.79 -4.91 -23.90
N VAL A 348 13.87 -4.53 -24.79
CA VAL A 348 12.89 -5.48 -25.37
C VAL A 348 13.57 -6.53 -26.25
N GLY A 349 14.61 -6.14 -26.99
CA GLY A 349 15.38 -7.07 -27.82
C GLY A 349 16.13 -8.11 -26.99
N GLU A 350 16.73 -7.69 -25.88
CA GLU A 350 17.38 -8.61 -24.94
C GLU A 350 16.39 -9.52 -24.22
N PHE A 351 15.25 -9.00 -23.74
CA PHE A 351 14.19 -9.84 -23.18
C PHE A 351 13.76 -10.94 -24.17
N LEU A 352 13.49 -10.55 -25.41
CA LEU A 352 13.07 -11.49 -26.44
C LEU A 352 14.16 -12.54 -26.71
N LYS A 353 15.43 -12.14 -26.73
CA LYS A 353 16.56 -13.06 -26.92
C LYS A 353 16.76 -14.01 -25.75
N ASP A 354 16.87 -13.47 -24.54
CA ASP A 354 17.30 -14.22 -23.36
C ASP A 354 16.16 -15.02 -22.71
N SER A 355 14.96 -14.44 -22.66
CA SER A 355 13.78 -15.06 -22.02
C SER A 355 12.88 -15.81 -22.99
N CYS A 356 12.86 -15.42 -24.27
CA CYS A 356 11.97 -16.01 -25.28
C CYS A 356 12.71 -16.73 -26.42
N ASN A 357 14.06 -16.82 -26.36
CA ASN A 357 14.91 -17.42 -27.40
C ASN A 357 14.63 -16.86 -28.81
N TYR A 358 14.41 -15.54 -28.89
CA TYR A 358 14.08 -14.82 -30.11
C TYR A 358 15.19 -13.83 -30.47
N ASP A 359 15.97 -14.16 -31.52
CA ASP A 359 17.06 -13.33 -31.99
C ASP A 359 16.71 -12.61 -33.30
N PHE A 360 16.79 -11.28 -33.30
CA PHE A 360 16.58 -10.44 -34.48
C PHE A 360 17.80 -10.40 -35.42
N ASP A 361 18.98 -10.88 -35.01
CA ASP A 361 20.24 -10.79 -35.78
C ASP A 361 20.39 -11.89 -36.85
N HIS A 362 19.50 -12.89 -36.91
CA HIS A 362 19.57 -14.04 -37.85
C HIS A 362 18.71 -13.93 -39.13
N GLY A 363 18.19 -12.74 -39.46
CA GLY A 363 17.59 -12.44 -40.78
C GLY A 363 16.15 -11.93 -40.70
N ASN A 364 15.77 -11.08 -41.65
CA ASN A 364 14.49 -10.36 -41.70
C ASN A 364 13.25 -11.23 -42.01
N ASP A 365 13.37 -12.55 -42.10
CA ASP A 365 12.32 -13.47 -42.57
C ASP A 365 11.47 -14.07 -41.42
N HIS A 366 11.34 -13.37 -40.29
CA HIS A 366 10.59 -13.89 -39.14
C HIS A 366 9.10 -13.47 -39.15
N PRO A 367 8.15 -14.40 -38.96
CA PRO A 367 6.69 -14.14 -39.09
C PRO A 367 6.10 -13.11 -38.12
N LEU A 368 6.79 -12.79 -37.03
CA LEU A 368 6.38 -11.75 -36.07
C LEU A 368 6.48 -10.32 -36.61
N VAL A 369 7.35 -10.05 -37.59
CA VAL A 369 7.62 -8.71 -38.13
C VAL A 369 6.38 -8.11 -38.82
N ASP A 370 5.61 -8.94 -39.52
CA ASP A 370 4.42 -8.53 -40.27
C ASP A 370 3.13 -8.49 -39.45
N LYS A 371 3.17 -9.00 -38.22
CA LYS A 371 2.01 -9.11 -37.33
C LYS A 371 1.77 -7.81 -36.56
N PRO A 372 0.50 -7.48 -36.23
CA PRO A 372 0.24 -6.42 -35.27
C PRO A 372 0.65 -6.87 -33.88
N VAL A 373 1.49 -6.10 -33.21
CA VAL A 373 2.05 -6.39 -31.89
C VAL A 373 1.50 -5.42 -30.85
N VAL A 374 1.17 -5.92 -29.67
CA VAL A 374 0.92 -5.08 -28.48
C VAL A 374 2.07 -5.28 -27.51
N LEU A 375 2.85 -4.22 -27.29
CA LEU A 375 3.88 -4.16 -26.26
C LEU A 375 3.26 -3.72 -24.94
N LEU A 376 3.34 -4.58 -23.94
CA LEU A 376 2.87 -4.37 -22.58
C LEU A 376 4.07 -4.14 -21.68
N VAL A 377 4.33 -2.88 -21.37
CA VAL A 377 5.49 -2.43 -20.60
C VAL A 377 5.07 -2.23 -19.15
N ASP A 378 5.43 -3.15 -18.28
CA ASP A 378 5.05 -3.06 -16.86
C ASP A 378 6.12 -2.35 -16.02
N SER A 379 5.65 -1.55 -15.06
CA SER A 379 6.45 -0.89 -14.02
C SER A 379 7.56 0.02 -14.56
N LEU A 380 7.21 1.06 -15.33
CA LEU A 380 8.19 2.09 -15.74
C LEU A 380 8.88 2.75 -14.55
N ASP A 381 8.19 2.84 -13.41
CA ASP A 381 8.74 3.29 -12.12
C ASP A 381 9.74 2.32 -11.47
N GLU A 382 10.06 1.19 -12.11
CA GLU A 382 10.99 0.19 -11.59
C GLU A 382 12.15 -0.10 -12.57
N CYS A 383 12.33 0.72 -13.61
CA CYS A 383 13.31 0.51 -14.68
C CYS A 383 14.77 0.83 -14.30
N GLY A 384 15.06 1.24 -13.06
CA GLY A 384 16.35 1.74 -12.61
C GLY A 384 16.25 3.18 -12.09
N SER A 385 17.14 4.07 -12.52
CA SER A 385 17.00 5.50 -12.27
C SER A 385 15.71 6.02 -12.92
N LEU A 386 14.93 6.70 -12.09
CA LEU A 386 13.79 7.52 -12.45
C LEU A 386 14.18 8.98 -12.67
N ALA A 387 15.47 9.26 -12.86
CA ALA A 387 15.89 10.54 -13.41
C ALA A 387 15.22 10.69 -14.80
N PRO A 388 14.71 11.89 -15.15
CA PRO A 388 14.00 12.10 -16.41
C PRO A 388 14.78 11.61 -17.64
N GLN A 389 16.11 11.75 -17.65
CA GLN A 389 16.95 11.30 -18.75
C GLN A 389 17.04 9.77 -18.87
N ALA A 390 17.03 9.05 -17.75
CA ALA A 390 17.08 7.58 -17.73
C ALA A 390 15.76 6.98 -18.22
N ILE A 391 14.63 7.45 -17.69
CA ILE A 391 13.29 7.04 -18.17
C ILE A 391 13.14 7.34 -19.66
N LYS A 392 13.59 8.52 -20.13
CA LYS A 392 13.58 8.85 -21.56
C LYS A 392 14.37 7.84 -22.39
N LYS A 393 15.56 7.42 -21.95
CA LYS A 393 16.36 6.41 -22.65
C LYS A 393 15.64 5.06 -22.69
N VAL A 394 15.00 4.62 -21.60
CA VAL A 394 14.22 3.38 -21.57
C VAL A 394 13.03 3.47 -22.54
N ILE A 395 12.28 4.56 -22.53
CA ILE A 395 11.17 4.77 -23.48
C ILE A 395 11.69 4.86 -24.92
N GLN A 396 12.83 5.50 -25.17
CA GLN A 396 13.48 5.48 -26.49
C GLN A 396 13.89 4.07 -26.90
N SER A 397 14.43 3.26 -25.99
CA SER A 397 14.77 1.85 -26.20
C SER A 397 13.54 1.03 -26.59
N VAL A 398 12.43 1.20 -25.86
CA VAL A 398 11.13 0.60 -26.17
C VAL A 398 10.61 1.08 -27.54
N LYS A 399 10.84 2.34 -27.90
CA LYS A 399 10.50 2.86 -29.24
C LYS A 399 11.41 2.30 -30.33
N MET A 400 12.68 1.96 -30.06
CA MET A 400 13.61 1.46 -31.08
C MET A 400 13.19 0.10 -31.64
N ILE A 401 12.71 -0.82 -30.78
CA ILE A 401 12.26 -2.15 -31.22
C ILE A 401 11.09 -2.08 -32.20
N ARG A 402 10.30 -1.00 -32.13
CA ARG A 402 9.18 -0.77 -33.04
C ARG A 402 9.60 -0.77 -34.50
N SER A 403 10.79 -0.28 -34.83
CA SER A 403 11.30 -0.26 -36.21
C SER A 403 11.40 -1.67 -36.82
N LYS A 404 11.34 -2.71 -35.99
CA LYS A 404 11.34 -4.13 -36.39
C LYS A 404 9.96 -4.72 -36.61
N PHE A 405 8.88 -4.00 -36.31
CA PHE A 405 7.50 -4.49 -36.43
C PHE A 405 6.64 -3.55 -37.28
N LYS A 406 5.73 -4.12 -38.06
CA LYS A 406 4.86 -3.36 -38.97
C LYS A 406 3.82 -2.50 -38.25
N THR A 407 3.20 -3.07 -37.22
CA THR A 407 2.17 -2.38 -36.41
C THR A 407 2.44 -2.66 -34.94
N VAL A 408 2.52 -1.60 -34.12
CA VAL A 408 2.81 -1.71 -32.68
C VAL A 408 1.89 -0.80 -31.89
N LYS A 409 1.18 -1.37 -30.92
CA LYS A 409 0.46 -0.66 -29.85
C LYS A 409 1.31 -0.76 -28.58
N MET A 410 1.35 0.30 -27.78
CA MET A 410 2.15 0.32 -26.55
C MET A 410 1.30 0.76 -25.37
N ILE A 411 1.26 -0.07 -24.33
CA ILE A 411 0.68 0.27 -23.03
C ILE A 411 1.83 0.28 -22.01
N VAL A 412 1.97 1.38 -21.29
CA VAL A 412 3.03 1.57 -20.29
C VAL A 412 2.40 1.84 -18.94
N THR A 413 2.65 1.00 -17.96
CA THR A 413 2.23 1.27 -16.58
C THR A 413 3.30 2.03 -15.81
N SER A 414 2.88 2.91 -14.91
CA SER A 414 3.78 3.57 -13.98
C SER A 414 3.08 4.02 -12.71
N ARG A 415 3.83 4.26 -11.63
CA ARG A 415 3.41 5.14 -10.54
C ARG A 415 3.63 6.61 -10.94
N PRO A 416 3.00 7.59 -10.28
CA PRO A 416 3.39 8.99 -10.44
C PRO A 416 4.88 9.17 -10.09
N ILE A 417 5.69 9.69 -11.01
CA ILE A 417 7.12 9.99 -10.79
C ILE A 417 7.34 11.50 -10.94
N PRO A 418 7.63 12.22 -9.84
CA PRO A 418 7.81 13.67 -9.83
C PRO A 418 8.78 14.17 -10.89
N ASN A 419 8.35 15.16 -11.68
CA ASN A 419 9.14 15.86 -12.71
C ASN A 419 9.69 14.99 -13.86
N ALA A 420 9.37 13.69 -13.91
CA ALA A 420 9.89 12.79 -14.94
C ALA A 420 8.78 12.21 -15.82
N LEU A 421 7.75 11.59 -15.23
CA LEU A 421 6.67 10.97 -16.00
C LEU A 421 5.84 12.02 -16.76
N GLU A 422 5.57 13.16 -16.12
CA GLU A 422 4.90 14.30 -16.76
C GLU A 422 5.65 14.76 -18.02
N GLN A 423 6.97 14.89 -17.95
CA GLN A 423 7.77 15.31 -19.10
C GLN A 423 7.72 14.27 -20.23
N VAL A 424 7.79 12.98 -19.87
CA VAL A 424 7.70 11.89 -20.83
C VAL A 424 6.33 11.85 -21.51
N ILE A 425 5.23 11.99 -20.78
CA ILE A 425 3.88 12.02 -21.38
C ILE A 425 3.76 13.22 -22.33
N LYS A 426 4.17 14.42 -21.88
CA LYS A 426 4.11 15.66 -22.68
C LYS A 426 4.92 15.57 -23.98
N GLU A 427 6.09 14.93 -23.95
CA GLU A 427 6.96 14.77 -25.14
C GLU A 427 6.45 13.71 -26.12
N ASN A 428 5.55 12.81 -25.68
CA ASN A 428 5.07 11.68 -26.46
C ASN A 428 3.59 11.78 -26.89
N GLU A 429 2.81 12.71 -26.34
CA GLU A 429 1.43 13.00 -26.75
C GLU A 429 1.31 14.31 -27.53
N THR A 430 0.57 14.30 -28.66
CA THR A 430 0.41 15.47 -29.56
C THR A 430 -1.05 15.80 -29.91
N VAL A 431 -2.02 15.40 -29.08
CA VAL A 431 -3.44 15.69 -29.32
C VAL A 431 -3.85 16.93 -28.51
N ASN A 432 -4.30 17.98 -29.21
CA ASN A 432 -4.96 19.22 -28.74
C ASN A 432 -4.91 19.53 -27.23
N ASP A 433 -4.11 20.53 -26.85
CA ASP A 433 -4.10 21.33 -25.59
C ASP A 433 -4.29 20.62 -24.21
N THR A 434 -4.46 19.30 -24.15
CA THR A 434 -4.77 18.55 -22.93
C THR A 434 -4.08 17.18 -22.93
N TRP A 435 -2.90 17.10 -22.29
CA TRP A 435 -2.17 15.84 -22.09
C TRP A 435 -2.89 14.96 -21.07
N THR A 436 -3.12 13.69 -21.39
CA THR A 436 -3.95 12.79 -20.58
C THR A 436 -3.33 11.41 -20.35
N TYR A 437 -3.74 10.73 -19.28
CA TYR A 437 -3.37 9.35 -19.00
C TYR A 437 -4.57 8.60 -18.38
N ALA A 438 -4.53 7.27 -18.40
CA ALA A 438 -5.52 6.45 -17.72
C ALA A 438 -5.12 6.25 -16.25
N ALA A 439 -5.84 6.88 -15.32
CA ALA A 439 -5.64 6.77 -13.87
C ALA A 439 -6.44 5.59 -13.30
N ILE A 440 -5.79 4.54 -12.82
CA ILE A 440 -6.52 3.40 -12.23
C ILE A 440 -7.23 3.85 -10.95
N TYR A 441 -8.52 3.56 -10.89
CA TYR A 441 -9.35 3.83 -9.72
C TYR A 441 -9.02 2.86 -8.57
N GLY A 442 -9.03 1.57 -8.87
CA GLY A 442 -9.00 0.49 -7.88
C GLY A 442 -10.30 -0.32 -7.93
N PHE A 443 -10.65 -0.98 -6.83
CA PHE A 443 -11.98 -1.59 -6.67
C PHE A 443 -13.04 -0.51 -6.44
N ILE A 444 -14.13 -0.60 -7.21
CA ILE A 444 -15.40 -0.01 -6.81
C ILE A 444 -16.00 -0.81 -5.63
N PRO A 445 -16.86 -0.22 -4.79
CA PRO A 445 -17.44 -0.90 -3.63
C PRO A 445 -18.03 -2.28 -3.95
N GLU A 446 -18.74 -2.38 -5.08
CA GLU A 446 -19.36 -3.61 -5.54
C GLU A 446 -18.32 -4.69 -5.87
N GLN A 447 -17.20 -4.31 -6.48
CA GLN A 447 -16.09 -5.23 -6.79
C GLN A 447 -15.39 -5.73 -5.54
N PHE A 448 -15.24 -4.89 -4.52
CA PHE A 448 -14.65 -5.35 -3.25
C PHE A 448 -15.52 -6.45 -2.64
N ALA A 449 -16.84 -6.23 -2.57
CA ALA A 449 -17.79 -7.21 -2.04
C ALA A 449 -17.81 -8.50 -2.88
N GLU A 450 -17.84 -8.35 -4.22
CA GLU A 450 -17.79 -9.48 -5.15
C GLU A 450 -16.49 -10.29 -5.00
N TYR A 451 -15.35 -9.62 -4.84
CA TYR A 451 -14.05 -10.25 -4.67
C TYR A 451 -13.99 -11.09 -3.40
N MET A 452 -14.40 -10.52 -2.27
CA MET A 452 -14.48 -11.26 -1.01
C MET A 452 -15.49 -12.42 -1.10
N SER A 453 -16.60 -12.23 -1.82
CA SER A 453 -17.60 -13.30 -2.02
C SER A 453 -17.06 -14.45 -2.87
N MET A 454 -16.30 -14.19 -3.94
CA MET A 454 -15.68 -15.24 -4.75
C MET A 454 -14.63 -16.03 -3.95
N LEU A 455 -13.96 -15.36 -3.02
CA LEU A 455 -12.96 -15.99 -2.16
C LEU A 455 -13.56 -16.75 -0.98
N ARG A 456 -14.87 -16.61 -0.72
CA ARG A 456 -15.55 -17.26 0.42
C ARG A 456 -15.36 -18.78 0.46
N GLU A 457 -15.27 -19.44 -0.69
CA GLU A 457 -15.13 -20.90 -0.76
C GLU A 457 -13.75 -21.38 -0.29
N LYS A 458 -12.77 -20.48 -0.29
CA LYS A 458 -11.44 -20.71 0.27
C LYS A 458 -11.36 -20.40 1.76
N LEU A 459 -12.39 -19.78 2.33
CA LEU A 459 -12.44 -19.44 3.74
C LEU A 459 -13.01 -20.62 4.54
N GLU A 460 -12.47 -20.83 5.74
CA GLU A 460 -13.01 -21.83 6.66
C GLU A 460 -14.42 -21.42 7.09
N SER A 461 -15.33 -22.40 7.20
CA SER A 461 -16.72 -22.14 7.62
C SER A 461 -16.86 -21.76 9.10
N GLN A 462 -15.79 -21.95 9.87
CA GLN A 462 -15.76 -21.72 11.31
C GLN A 462 -14.45 -21.02 11.66
N SER A 463 -14.55 -19.94 12.40
CA SER A 463 -13.41 -19.23 12.96
C SER A 463 -13.37 -19.43 14.47
N ALA A 464 -12.16 -19.52 15.03
CA ALA A 464 -11.94 -19.46 16.47
C ALA A 464 -12.25 -18.06 17.06
N TYR A 465 -12.37 -17.04 16.21
CA TYR A 465 -12.52 -15.64 16.58
C TYR A 465 -13.95 -15.14 16.27
N PRO A 466 -14.71 -14.67 17.28
CA PRO A 466 -16.11 -14.27 17.09
C PRO A 466 -16.34 -13.20 16.03
N TYR A 467 -15.42 -12.24 15.87
CA TYR A 467 -15.56 -11.21 14.85
C TYR A 467 -15.24 -11.72 13.45
N ASN A 468 -14.20 -12.54 13.29
CA ASN A 468 -13.96 -13.24 12.03
C ASN A 468 -15.17 -14.11 11.66
N GLN A 469 -15.79 -14.81 12.64
CA GLN A 469 -17.02 -15.53 12.42
C GLN A 469 -18.16 -14.61 11.97
N GLU A 470 -18.33 -13.44 12.58
CA GLU A 470 -19.30 -12.44 12.12
C GLU A 470 -19.01 -12.00 10.68
N LEU A 471 -17.74 -11.77 10.31
CA LEU A 471 -17.35 -11.42 8.94
C LEU A 471 -17.63 -12.57 7.95
N LEU A 472 -17.37 -13.82 8.35
CA LEU A 472 -17.68 -15.02 7.57
C LEU A 472 -19.20 -15.19 7.41
N ASP A 473 -19.98 -14.92 8.46
CA ASP A 473 -21.44 -14.97 8.45
C ASP A 473 -22.02 -13.85 7.54
N VAL A 474 -21.44 -12.64 7.59
CA VAL A 474 -21.78 -11.53 6.68
C VAL A 474 -21.49 -11.93 5.23
N LEU A 475 -20.32 -12.52 4.97
CA LEU A 475 -19.95 -13.04 3.65
C LEU A 475 -20.89 -14.16 3.17
N ALA A 476 -21.29 -15.07 4.06
CA ALA A 476 -22.15 -16.20 3.75
C ALA A 476 -23.61 -15.78 3.53
N SER A 477 -24.09 -14.78 4.26
CA SER A 477 -25.45 -14.24 4.15
C SER A 477 -25.63 -13.28 2.96
N GLY A 478 -24.54 -12.87 2.31
CA GLY A 478 -24.55 -11.89 1.22
C GLY A 478 -24.85 -10.47 1.69
N ILE A 479 -24.66 -10.19 2.99
CA ILE A 479 -24.71 -8.84 3.55
C ILE A 479 -23.49 -8.05 3.03
N ASP A 480 -23.63 -6.73 2.92
CA ASP A 480 -22.57 -5.84 2.43
C ASP A 480 -21.32 -5.85 3.32
N ILE A 481 -20.34 -6.69 2.94
CA ILE A 481 -19.04 -6.79 3.60
C ILE A 481 -18.21 -5.52 3.42
N TYR A 482 -18.41 -4.76 2.33
CA TYR A 482 -17.72 -3.49 2.11
C TYR A 482 -18.14 -2.47 3.17
N GLY A 483 -19.45 -2.29 3.36
CA GLY A 483 -20.00 -1.44 4.41
C GLY A 483 -19.50 -1.82 5.80
N LYS A 484 -19.31 -3.12 6.07
CA LYS A 484 -18.78 -3.59 7.34
C LYS A 484 -17.33 -3.16 7.59
N PHE A 485 -16.46 -3.26 6.59
CA PHE A 485 -15.10 -2.76 6.72
C PHE A 485 -15.00 -1.22 6.68
N GLN A 486 -15.96 -0.55 6.04
CA GLN A 486 -16.04 0.92 6.00
C GLN A 486 -16.38 1.54 7.36
N GLU A 487 -16.90 0.76 8.32
CA GLU A 487 -17.03 1.18 9.73
C GLU A 487 -15.65 1.48 10.36
N VAL A 488 -14.56 0.93 9.81
CA VAL A 488 -13.23 0.92 10.43
C VAL A 488 -12.13 1.51 9.53
N LEU A 489 -12.25 1.31 8.21
CA LEU A 489 -11.26 1.71 7.20
C LEU A 489 -11.83 2.80 6.29
N ASP A 490 -10.95 3.68 5.81
CA ASP A 490 -11.37 4.76 4.92
C ASP A 490 -11.77 4.18 3.54
N ALA A 491 -12.77 4.79 2.90
CA ALA A 491 -13.22 4.34 1.57
C ALA A 491 -12.07 4.27 0.54
N LYS A 492 -11.12 5.21 0.61
CA LYS A 492 -9.90 5.24 -0.21
C LYS A 492 -9.01 4.01 0.01
N GLU A 493 -8.92 3.51 1.24
CA GLU A 493 -8.14 2.30 1.57
C GLU A 493 -8.81 1.07 0.95
N LEU A 494 -10.13 0.96 1.07
CA LEU A 494 -10.92 -0.14 0.51
C LEU A 494 -10.93 -0.19 -1.02
N THR A 495 -10.63 0.92 -1.71
CA THR A 495 -10.42 0.89 -3.17
C THR A 495 -9.16 0.11 -3.58
N ARG A 496 -8.27 -0.28 -2.67
CA ARG A 496 -7.02 -0.96 -3.02
C ARG A 496 -7.19 -2.49 -3.02
N PRO A 497 -7.12 -3.18 -4.18
CA PRO A 497 -7.13 -4.64 -4.25
C PRO A 497 -6.17 -5.35 -3.28
N ILE A 498 -4.98 -4.79 -3.03
CA ILE A 498 -4.02 -5.40 -2.09
C ILE A 498 -4.57 -5.48 -0.66
N LEU A 499 -5.37 -4.49 -0.24
CA LEU A 499 -5.97 -4.47 1.09
C LEU A 499 -7.07 -5.54 1.19
N ALA A 500 -7.89 -5.68 0.16
CA ALA A 500 -8.87 -6.76 0.06
C ALA A 500 -8.21 -8.14 0.13
N TYR A 501 -7.10 -8.33 -0.60
CA TYR A 501 -6.31 -9.55 -0.53
C TYR A 501 -5.73 -9.80 0.87
N MET A 502 -5.20 -8.78 1.55
CA MET A 502 -4.67 -8.93 2.90
C MET A 502 -5.78 -9.27 3.92
N LEU A 503 -6.95 -8.64 3.83
CA LEU A 503 -8.11 -8.97 4.66
C LEU A 503 -8.58 -10.40 4.39
N PHE A 504 -8.61 -10.83 3.13
CA PHE A 504 -8.86 -12.22 2.77
C PHE A 504 -7.83 -13.16 3.42
N LYS A 505 -6.54 -12.85 3.34
CA LYS A 505 -5.49 -13.68 3.95
C LYS A 505 -5.60 -13.80 5.46
N LEU A 506 -5.97 -12.71 6.14
CA LEU A 506 -6.26 -12.75 7.57
C LEU A 506 -7.43 -13.69 7.87
N LEU A 507 -8.51 -13.64 7.09
CA LEU A 507 -9.65 -14.55 7.28
C LEU A 507 -9.30 -16.00 6.92
N GLU A 508 -8.56 -16.23 5.83
CA GLU A 508 -8.20 -17.57 5.34
C GLU A 508 -7.30 -18.30 6.33
N GLN A 509 -6.37 -17.60 6.97
CA GLN A 509 -5.46 -18.16 7.96
C GLN A 509 -6.02 -18.11 9.39
N ASP A 510 -7.30 -17.74 9.52
CA ASP A 510 -8.00 -17.48 10.78
C ASP A 510 -7.20 -16.59 11.75
N TYR A 511 -6.55 -15.54 11.23
CA TYR A 511 -5.94 -14.50 12.04
C TYR A 511 -7.01 -13.57 12.58
N GLU A 512 -6.98 -13.33 13.88
CA GLU A 512 -7.90 -12.41 14.54
C GLU A 512 -7.86 -11.01 13.89
N ILE A 513 -8.99 -10.61 13.33
CA ILE A 513 -9.25 -9.22 12.95
C ILE A 513 -9.92 -8.58 14.16
N GLN A 514 -9.38 -7.48 14.64
CA GLN A 514 -9.98 -6.77 15.77
C GLN A 514 -11.10 -5.83 15.26
N ARG A 515 -12.31 -6.03 15.80
CA ARG A 515 -13.58 -5.45 15.36
C ARG A 515 -13.64 -3.92 15.35
N ASP A 516 -13.11 -3.28 16.38
CA ASP A 516 -13.55 -1.94 16.77
C ASP A 516 -12.53 -0.82 16.51
N SER A 517 -11.43 -1.09 15.79
CA SER A 517 -10.46 -0.03 15.51
C SER A 517 -9.60 -0.27 14.27
N ARG A 518 -9.33 0.83 13.55
CA ARG A 518 -8.33 0.88 12.47
C ARG A 518 -6.99 0.34 12.93
N LEU A 519 -6.61 0.62 14.19
CA LEU A 519 -5.42 0.07 14.84
C LEU A 519 -5.40 -1.46 14.78
N GLY A 520 -6.50 -2.09 15.16
CA GLY A 520 -6.65 -3.53 15.18
C GLY A 520 -6.35 -4.22 13.84
N VAL A 521 -6.92 -3.69 12.76
CA VAL A 521 -6.68 -4.18 11.39
C VAL A 521 -5.20 -4.05 11.00
N TYR A 522 -4.60 -2.88 11.25
CA TYR A 522 -3.20 -2.63 10.92
C TYR A 522 -2.23 -3.46 11.78
N LEU A 523 -2.56 -3.71 13.05
CA LEU A 523 -1.77 -4.56 13.92
C LEU A 523 -1.77 -6.01 13.41
N SER A 524 -2.92 -6.52 12.98
CA SER A 524 -3.02 -7.85 12.34
C SER A 524 -2.22 -7.90 11.04
N PHE A 525 -2.21 -6.84 10.24
CA PHE A 525 -1.37 -6.78 9.02
C PHE A 525 0.12 -6.82 9.29
N ILE A 526 0.63 -6.04 10.25
CA ILE A 526 2.07 -6.03 10.58
C ILE A 526 2.51 -7.40 11.11
N ASN A 527 1.67 -8.02 11.94
CA ASN A 527 1.91 -9.35 12.47
C ASN A 527 1.99 -10.40 11.35
N LEU A 528 1.08 -10.34 10.37
CA LEU A 528 1.10 -11.24 9.21
C LEU A 528 2.33 -11.00 8.32
N LEU A 529 2.60 -9.74 7.95
CA LEU A 529 3.68 -9.39 7.02
C LEU A 529 5.07 -9.79 7.55
N THR A 530 5.31 -9.65 8.85
CA THR A 530 6.58 -10.05 9.47
C THR A 530 6.75 -11.57 9.58
N LYS A 531 5.64 -12.33 9.64
CA LYS A 531 5.64 -13.80 9.61
C LYS A 531 5.89 -14.36 8.22
N ASP A 532 5.30 -13.74 7.19
CA ASP A 532 5.38 -14.17 5.78
C ASP A 532 6.56 -13.58 4.98
N ALA A 533 7.58 -13.04 5.66
CA ALA A 533 8.80 -12.48 5.06
C ALA A 533 9.73 -13.54 4.38
N LYS A 534 9.16 -14.54 3.70
CA LYS A 534 9.79 -15.75 3.14
C LYS A 534 10.87 -15.49 2.08
N HIS A 535 10.95 -14.26 1.55
CA HIS A 535 11.82 -13.95 0.41
C HIS A 535 13.22 -13.48 0.77
N VAL A 536 13.60 -13.43 2.05
CA VAL A 536 14.88 -12.79 2.42
C VAL A 536 16.11 -13.62 2.04
N HIS A 537 16.15 -14.95 2.13
CA HIS A 537 17.30 -15.73 1.62
C HIS A 537 17.07 -17.25 1.56
N ASP A 538 17.66 -17.84 0.52
CA ASP A 538 18.08 -19.23 0.31
C ASP A 538 17.28 -19.99 -0.78
N GLU A 539 17.81 -19.99 -2.01
CA GLU A 539 17.38 -20.90 -3.09
C GLU A 539 17.49 -22.39 -2.68
N ARG A 540 18.19 -22.71 -1.58
CA ARG A 540 18.29 -24.06 -1.01
C ARG A 540 17.19 -24.39 0.00
N LYS A 541 16.37 -23.40 0.41
CA LYS A 541 15.21 -23.59 1.31
C LYS A 541 14.01 -22.70 0.90
N PRO A 542 13.47 -22.86 -0.31
CA PRO A 542 12.29 -22.13 -0.76
C PRO A 542 11.02 -22.39 0.09
N ASP A 543 11.01 -23.46 0.91
CA ASP A 543 9.82 -23.94 1.63
C ASP A 543 9.93 -23.90 3.18
N SER A 544 10.97 -23.31 3.79
CA SER A 544 11.08 -23.29 5.26
C SER A 544 10.51 -22.01 5.89
N ALA A 545 9.55 -22.16 6.81
CA ALA A 545 9.01 -21.06 7.62
C ALA A 545 10.12 -20.36 8.44
N LEU A 546 10.06 -19.03 8.53
CA LEU A 546 10.99 -18.22 9.33
C LEU A 546 10.90 -18.57 10.81
N SER A 547 12.05 -18.64 11.49
CA SER A 547 12.07 -18.77 12.95
C SER A 547 11.52 -17.50 13.61
N TYR A 548 10.90 -17.63 14.78
CA TYR A 548 10.31 -16.49 15.48
C TYR A 548 11.31 -15.35 15.78
N PRO A 549 12.57 -15.60 16.19
CA PRO A 549 13.57 -14.54 16.33
C PRO A 549 13.93 -13.80 15.03
N GLU A 550 13.86 -14.47 13.87
CA GLU A 550 14.06 -13.84 12.56
C GLU A 550 12.90 -12.90 12.22
N GLN A 551 11.65 -13.34 12.45
CA GLN A 551 10.46 -12.51 12.28
C GLN A 551 10.55 -11.22 13.12
N LEU A 552 10.94 -11.32 14.40
CA LEU A 552 11.13 -10.17 15.28
C LEU A 552 12.27 -9.24 14.82
N SER A 553 13.33 -9.81 14.23
CA SER A 553 14.43 -9.03 13.66
C SER A 553 13.97 -8.22 12.45
N TYR A 554 13.11 -8.77 11.58
CA TYR A 554 12.52 -8.02 10.47
C TYR A 554 11.55 -6.94 10.95
N ARG A 555 10.84 -7.17 12.05
CA ARG A 555 10.04 -6.11 12.67
C ARG A 555 10.91 -4.97 13.23
N ASN A 556 12.05 -5.28 13.84
CA ASN A 556 13.04 -4.27 14.25
C ASN A 556 13.56 -3.45 13.07
N LEU A 557 13.84 -4.12 11.96
CA LEU A 557 14.22 -3.46 10.71
C LEU A 557 13.14 -2.46 10.27
N LEU A 558 11.85 -2.86 10.27
CA LEU A 558 10.75 -1.95 9.93
C LEU A 558 10.74 -0.69 10.81
N TYR A 559 10.95 -0.83 12.13
CA TYR A 559 11.02 0.34 13.02
C TYR A 559 12.19 1.25 12.67
N ALA A 560 13.39 0.69 12.47
CA ALA A 560 14.57 1.48 12.11
C ALA A 560 14.34 2.23 10.79
N THR A 561 13.67 1.60 9.83
CA THR A 561 13.31 2.23 8.56
C THR A 561 12.21 3.31 8.72
N ALA A 562 11.21 3.11 9.59
CA ALA A 562 10.19 4.12 9.90
C ALA A 562 10.80 5.36 10.60
N VAL A 563 11.79 5.17 11.47
CA VAL A 563 12.53 6.28 12.09
C VAL A 563 13.30 7.08 11.04
N MET A 564 13.97 6.41 10.08
CA MET A 564 14.63 7.11 8.96
C MET A 564 13.64 7.85 8.07
N TRP A 565 12.44 7.28 7.89
CA TRP A 565 11.40 7.92 7.10
C TRP A 565 10.91 9.21 7.78
N MET A 566 10.68 9.16 9.10
CA MET A 566 10.29 10.33 9.89
C MET A 566 11.39 11.40 9.90
N LYS A 567 12.65 10.99 10.07
CA LYS A 567 13.83 11.87 9.93
C LYS A 567 13.80 12.61 8.59
N ASN A 568 13.69 11.88 7.48
CA ASN A 568 13.73 12.46 6.15
C ASN A 568 12.55 13.40 5.89
N ARG A 569 11.37 13.09 6.43
CA ARG A 569 10.21 13.99 6.42
C ARG A 569 10.52 15.29 7.16
N HIS A 570 11.12 15.20 8.34
CA HIS A 570 11.42 16.37 9.18
C HIS A 570 12.44 17.33 8.54
N ILE A 571 13.49 16.81 7.91
CA ILE A 571 14.50 17.64 7.21
C ILE A 571 14.03 18.18 5.84
N GLY A 572 12.73 18.14 5.56
CA GLY A 572 12.11 18.64 4.32
C GLY A 572 12.19 17.69 3.12
N GLY A 573 12.63 16.44 3.33
CA GLY A 573 12.84 15.41 2.30
C GLY A 573 11.61 14.58 1.96
N GLY A 574 10.41 15.16 1.90
CA GLY A 574 9.21 14.55 1.29
C GLY A 574 8.72 13.19 1.86
N GLY A 575 9.28 12.69 2.97
CA GLY A 575 8.91 11.39 3.54
C GLY A 575 9.37 10.20 2.70
N PHE A 576 10.61 10.24 2.22
CA PHE A 576 11.23 9.17 1.45
C PHE A 576 12.58 8.78 2.05
N LEU A 577 13.11 7.61 1.71
CA LEU A 577 14.32 7.01 2.26
C LEU A 577 15.32 6.78 1.15
N ARG A 578 16.57 7.20 1.26
CA ARG A 578 17.54 6.90 0.20
C ARG A 578 18.12 5.49 0.32
N LEU A 579 18.71 4.95 -0.75
CA LEU A 579 19.49 3.71 -0.70
C LEU A 579 20.58 3.82 0.37
N GLY A 580 21.24 4.98 0.45
CA GLY A 580 22.16 5.33 1.53
C GLY A 580 21.53 5.20 2.94
N ASP A 581 20.30 5.71 3.12
CA ASP A 581 19.59 5.61 4.41
C ASP A 581 19.22 4.15 4.73
N LEU A 582 18.86 3.35 3.73
CA LEU A 582 18.61 1.92 3.90
C LEU A 582 19.89 1.16 4.22
N THR A 583 21.00 1.44 3.54
CA THR A 583 22.30 0.83 3.85
C THR A 583 22.82 1.24 5.22
N ASP A 584 22.49 2.44 5.71
CA ASP A 584 22.82 2.87 7.08
C ASP A 584 22.09 2.01 8.13
N VAL A 585 20.89 1.49 7.80
CA VAL A 585 20.09 0.61 8.66
C VAL A 585 20.47 -0.86 8.46
N LEU A 586 20.69 -1.27 7.22
CA LEU A 586 20.81 -2.66 6.77
C LEU A 586 22.26 -3.17 6.69
N GLY A 587 23.23 -2.26 6.65
CA GLY A 587 24.58 -2.56 6.20
C GLY A 587 24.64 -2.80 4.68
N GLU A 588 25.71 -3.45 4.20
CA GLU A 588 25.90 -3.80 2.77
C GLU A 588 25.10 -5.05 2.34
N ASP A 589 24.05 -5.43 3.07
CA ASP A 589 23.25 -6.63 2.79
C ASP A 589 22.19 -6.35 1.71
N ALA A 590 22.58 -6.56 0.45
CA ALA A 590 21.78 -6.24 -0.73
C ALA A 590 20.42 -6.97 -0.79
N ALA A 591 20.31 -8.16 -0.20
CA ALA A 591 19.07 -8.93 -0.24
C ALA A 591 18.05 -8.46 0.80
N LEU A 592 18.49 -7.93 1.94
CA LEU A 592 17.59 -7.25 2.86
C LEU A 592 17.05 -5.94 2.27
N VAL A 593 17.90 -5.20 1.55
CA VAL A 593 17.46 -4.01 0.79
C VAL A 593 16.40 -4.42 -0.24
N GLU A 594 16.67 -5.48 -0.99
CA GLU A 594 15.74 -6.04 -1.98
C GLU A 594 14.41 -6.48 -1.34
N PHE A 595 14.45 -7.22 -0.23
CA PHE A 595 13.25 -7.62 0.51
C PHE A 595 12.39 -6.43 0.97
N MET A 596 13.02 -5.42 1.58
CA MET A 596 12.31 -4.22 2.03
C MET A 596 11.69 -3.49 0.84
N SER A 597 12.44 -3.39 -0.27
CA SER A 597 12.00 -2.75 -1.51
C SER A 597 10.82 -3.45 -2.19
N HIS A 598 10.65 -4.76 -1.99
CA HIS A 598 9.59 -5.52 -2.63
C HIS A 598 8.34 -5.66 -1.78
N SER A 599 8.50 -5.66 -0.45
CA SER A 599 7.41 -5.96 0.49
C SER A 599 6.76 -4.70 1.06
N TYR A 600 7.56 -3.67 1.36
CA TYR A 600 7.12 -2.55 2.21
C TYR A 600 7.27 -1.18 1.56
N PHE A 601 8.20 -1.06 0.61
CA PHE A 601 8.49 0.20 -0.04
C PHE A 601 8.15 0.19 -1.53
N LYS A 602 7.68 1.34 -1.98
CA LYS A 602 7.78 1.81 -3.35
C LYS A 602 9.21 2.34 -3.55
N HIS A 603 9.98 1.77 -4.46
CA HIS A 603 11.27 2.35 -4.87
C HIS A 603 11.11 3.38 -6.01
N ASP A 604 12.16 4.13 -6.34
CA ASP A 604 12.29 5.61 -6.40
C ASP A 604 13.71 6.04 -6.84
N ASN A 605 14.40 5.47 -7.85
CA ASN A 605 15.87 5.67 -8.10
C ASN A 605 16.80 5.08 -7.03
N ASP A 606 17.24 5.94 -6.11
CA ASP A 606 18.01 5.68 -4.91
C ASP A 606 17.10 6.04 -3.74
N THR A 607 15.77 6.01 -3.91
CA THR A 607 14.78 6.51 -2.96
C THR A 607 13.66 5.51 -2.77
N TYR A 608 13.15 5.37 -1.56
CA TYR A 608 12.20 4.37 -1.10
C TYR A 608 11.10 5.07 -0.30
N TYR A 609 9.85 4.82 -0.63
CA TYR A 609 8.67 5.41 0.00
C TYR A 609 7.84 4.28 0.59
N PHE A 610 7.27 4.43 1.78
CA PHE A 610 6.34 3.39 2.25
C PHE A 610 5.19 3.19 1.26
N ASN A 611 4.78 1.95 1.04
CA ASN A 611 3.68 1.60 0.14
C ASN A 611 2.37 2.34 0.46
N HIS A 612 2.15 2.61 1.75
CA HIS A 612 1.05 3.40 2.28
C HIS A 612 1.53 4.23 3.47
N GLN A 613 1.04 5.47 3.60
CA GLN A 613 1.43 6.35 4.71
C GLN A 613 1.01 5.75 6.07
N SER A 614 -0.23 5.26 6.20
CA SER A 614 -0.70 4.67 7.46
C SER A 614 0.10 3.46 7.91
N PHE A 615 0.80 2.78 7.00
CA PHE A 615 1.71 1.69 7.34
C PHE A 615 3.00 2.22 8.01
N ALA A 616 3.56 3.31 7.50
CA ALA A 616 4.67 4.01 8.16
C ALA A 616 4.25 4.53 9.55
N GLU A 617 3.05 5.10 9.64
CA GLU A 617 2.52 5.73 10.85
C GLU A 617 2.26 4.71 11.97
N ILE A 618 1.71 3.52 11.68
CA ILE A 618 1.54 2.48 12.69
C ILE A 618 2.89 1.92 13.15
N ILE A 619 3.85 1.67 12.25
CA ILE A 619 5.19 1.20 12.62
C ILE A 619 5.90 2.24 13.50
N LEU A 620 5.72 3.52 13.19
CA LEU A 620 6.27 4.61 14.00
C LEU A 620 5.57 4.72 15.37
N ALA A 621 4.25 4.51 15.42
CA ALA A 621 3.53 4.44 16.69
C ALA A 621 4.05 3.29 17.57
N GLU A 622 4.23 2.09 17.01
CA GLU A 622 4.85 0.96 17.72
C GLU A 622 6.26 1.30 18.22
N TYR A 623 7.05 2.04 17.44
CA TYR A 623 8.36 2.53 17.87
C TYR A 623 8.27 3.43 19.11
N TYR A 624 7.38 4.43 19.13
CA TYR A 624 7.20 5.30 20.31
C TYR A 624 6.82 4.51 21.56
N ILE A 625 5.93 3.53 21.42
CA ILE A 625 5.54 2.63 22.51
C ILE A 625 6.74 1.82 23.01
N ARG A 626 7.59 1.32 22.11
CA ARG A 626 8.80 0.57 22.46
C ARG A 626 9.78 1.41 23.25
N VAL A 627 9.97 2.69 22.88
CA VAL A 627 10.83 3.63 23.62
C VAL A 627 10.31 3.80 25.05
N LEU A 628 9.01 4.03 25.21
CA LEU A 628 8.39 4.23 26.52
C LEU A 628 8.50 2.98 27.40
N LEU A 629 8.17 1.80 26.86
CA LEU A 629 8.29 0.52 27.58
C LEU A 629 9.74 0.20 27.95
N TRP A 630 10.67 0.37 27.02
CA TRP A 630 12.09 0.16 27.27
C TRP A 630 12.60 1.03 28.42
N ALA A 631 12.25 2.32 28.39
CA ALA A 631 12.63 3.27 29.43
C ALA A 631 12.08 2.89 30.81
N ALA A 632 10.81 2.49 30.86
CA ALA A 632 10.16 2.08 32.10
C ALA A 632 10.68 0.74 32.65
N ILE A 633 10.90 -0.27 31.79
CA ILE A 633 11.37 -1.61 32.20
C ILE A 633 12.82 -1.57 32.68
N GLU A 634 13.69 -0.85 31.97
CA GLU A 634 15.12 -0.81 32.27
C GLU A 634 15.51 0.36 33.19
N GLY A 635 14.55 1.20 33.60
CA GLY A 635 14.81 2.35 34.48
C GLY A 635 15.77 3.37 33.88
N ARG A 636 15.59 3.71 32.60
CA ARG A 636 16.49 4.60 31.85
C ARG A 636 16.33 6.06 32.30
N ALA A 637 17.43 6.81 32.28
CA ALA A 637 17.42 8.23 32.61
C ALA A 637 16.84 9.07 31.46
N LEU A 638 16.20 10.20 31.77
CA LEU A 638 15.49 11.05 30.80
C LEU A 638 16.38 11.48 29.62
N ASN A 639 17.64 11.85 29.90
CA ASN A 639 18.63 12.22 28.90
C ASN A 639 18.99 11.10 27.91
N GLU A 640 18.73 9.84 28.27
CA GLU A 640 18.89 8.68 27.38
C GLU A 640 17.63 8.40 26.57
N VAL A 641 16.45 8.76 27.09
CA VAL A 641 15.14 8.48 26.48
C VAL A 641 14.77 9.52 25.43
N ARG A 642 14.95 10.80 25.74
CA ARG A 642 14.51 11.92 24.88
C ARG A 642 15.06 11.90 23.46
N PRO A 643 16.33 11.51 23.21
CA PRO A 643 16.82 11.33 21.85
C PRO A 643 16.02 10.31 21.02
N TYR A 644 15.41 9.31 21.65
CA TYR A 644 14.58 8.33 20.94
C TYR A 644 13.15 8.82 20.71
N LEU A 645 12.69 9.86 21.42
CA LEU A 645 11.38 10.47 21.20
C LEU A 645 11.44 11.63 20.19
N ASN A 646 12.54 12.40 20.21
CA ASN A 646 12.77 13.55 19.33
C ASN A 646 13.37 13.14 17.98
N ILE A 647 12.61 12.34 17.21
CA ILE A 647 13.01 11.84 15.89
C ILE A 647 12.33 12.57 14.71
N GLY A 648 11.39 13.47 15.01
CA GLY A 648 10.67 14.29 14.03
C GLY A 648 9.26 14.62 14.54
N THR A 649 8.47 15.33 13.74
CA THR A 649 7.09 15.69 14.08
C THR A 649 6.11 14.61 13.58
N PRO A 650 5.47 13.84 14.47
CA PRO A 650 4.53 12.80 14.11
C PRO A 650 3.21 13.38 13.61
N THR A 651 2.50 12.59 12.80
CA THR A 651 1.17 12.95 12.28
C THR A 651 0.08 12.68 13.32
N THR A 652 -1.07 13.34 13.17
CA THR A 652 -2.28 13.08 13.97
C THR A 652 -2.66 11.59 13.94
N GLN A 653 -2.55 10.95 12.77
CA GLN A 653 -2.79 9.51 12.60
C GLN A 653 -1.79 8.63 13.37
N THR A 654 -0.50 8.99 13.38
CA THR A 654 0.52 8.29 14.19
C THR A 654 0.13 8.33 15.67
N MET A 655 -0.28 9.50 16.17
CA MET A 655 -0.66 9.69 17.56
C MET A 655 -1.98 9.03 17.94
N ALA A 656 -2.93 8.93 17.00
CA ALA A 656 -4.12 8.11 17.18
C ALA A 656 -3.77 6.62 17.37
N PHE A 657 -2.83 6.08 16.58
CA PHE A 657 -2.32 4.72 16.77
C PHE A 657 -1.59 4.55 18.11
N VAL A 658 -0.75 5.52 18.53
CA VAL A 658 -0.10 5.51 19.84
C VAL A 658 -1.14 5.42 20.96
N LYS A 659 -2.15 6.29 20.95
CA LYS A 659 -3.23 6.31 21.95
C LYS A 659 -3.94 4.96 22.05
N GLY A 660 -4.29 4.36 20.91
CA GLY A 660 -4.91 3.04 20.88
C GLY A 660 -4.00 1.92 21.39
N LEU A 661 -2.70 1.94 21.04
CA LEU A 661 -1.73 0.95 21.53
C LEU A 661 -1.52 1.05 23.05
N LEU A 662 -1.50 2.26 23.61
CA LEU A 662 -1.43 2.48 25.06
C LEU A 662 -2.65 1.93 25.79
N GLN A 663 -3.84 2.13 25.22
CA GLN A 663 -5.09 1.58 25.78
C GLN A 663 -5.06 0.05 25.75
N LEU A 664 -4.67 -0.55 24.62
CA LEU A 664 -4.52 -2.01 24.50
C LEU A 664 -3.46 -2.56 25.47
N LEU A 665 -2.34 -1.87 25.66
CA LEU A 665 -1.32 -2.26 26.64
C LEU A 665 -1.86 -2.25 28.06
N ALA A 666 -2.58 -1.19 28.46
CA ALA A 666 -3.21 -1.11 29.78
C ALA A 666 -4.25 -2.21 29.99
N ASP A 667 -5.04 -2.52 28.95
CA ASP A 667 -6.00 -3.62 28.98
C ASP A 667 -5.31 -4.99 29.11
N ALA A 668 -4.11 -5.14 28.52
CA ALA A 668 -3.32 -6.37 28.62
C ALA A 668 -2.72 -6.62 30.02
N THR A 669 -2.50 -5.58 30.82
CA THR A 669 -1.92 -5.68 32.18
C THR A 669 -2.95 -5.80 33.29
N ALA A 670 -4.22 -5.52 33.01
CA ALA A 670 -5.24 -5.34 34.04
C ALA A 670 -5.35 -6.54 34.99
N ASN A 671 -5.50 -6.24 36.30
CA ASN A 671 -6.04 -7.15 37.32
C ASN A 671 -7.49 -7.51 36.95
N ALA A 672 -7.67 -8.35 35.92
CA ALA A 672 -8.96 -8.71 35.38
C ALA A 672 -9.71 -9.64 36.34
N SER A 673 -10.37 -9.05 37.35
CA SER A 673 -11.46 -9.72 38.05
C SER A 673 -12.70 -9.89 37.14
N HIS A 674 -12.70 -9.25 35.95
CA HIS A 674 -13.88 -9.13 35.07
C HIS A 674 -13.61 -9.27 33.56
N ALA A 675 -12.36 -9.33 33.08
CA ALA A 675 -12.09 -9.58 31.67
C ALA A 675 -12.08 -11.09 31.39
N ASP A 676 -12.74 -11.52 30.32
CA ASP A 676 -12.69 -12.91 29.87
C ASP A 676 -11.23 -13.32 29.61
N PRO A 677 -10.71 -14.40 30.25
CA PRO A 677 -9.37 -14.90 29.99
C PRO A 677 -9.06 -15.17 28.52
N ALA A 678 -10.10 -15.44 27.70
CA ALA A 678 -9.95 -15.58 26.25
C ALA A 678 -9.62 -14.23 25.58
N GLU A 679 -10.36 -13.16 25.90
CA GLU A 679 -10.11 -11.80 25.40
C GLU A 679 -8.74 -11.26 25.81
N LEU A 680 -8.32 -11.55 27.04
CA LEU A 680 -7.00 -11.14 27.52
C LEU A 680 -5.86 -11.85 26.75
N GLY A 681 -6.03 -13.13 26.44
CA GLY A 681 -5.07 -13.88 25.62
C GLY A 681 -4.92 -13.29 24.21
N LYS A 682 -6.03 -12.86 23.61
CA LYS A 682 -6.09 -12.25 22.28
C LYS A 682 -5.32 -10.93 22.19
N ILE A 683 -5.64 -9.98 23.08
CA ILE A 683 -4.94 -8.68 23.15
C ILE A 683 -3.43 -8.89 23.32
N ARG A 684 -3.05 -9.81 24.21
CA ARG A 684 -1.65 -10.14 24.47
C ARG A 684 -0.97 -10.75 23.25
N LYS A 685 -1.64 -11.65 22.53
CA LYS A 685 -1.12 -12.24 21.28
C LYS A 685 -0.83 -11.17 20.22
N SER A 686 -1.76 -10.23 20.02
CA SER A 686 -1.58 -9.16 19.04
C SER A 686 -0.42 -8.21 19.39
N LEU A 687 -0.24 -7.90 20.69
CA LEU A 687 0.82 -7.01 21.18
C LEU A 687 2.17 -7.70 21.41
N PHE A 688 2.18 -9.03 21.53
CA PHE A 688 3.38 -9.75 21.95
C PHE A 688 4.59 -9.53 21.02
N PRO A 689 4.47 -9.59 19.67
CA PRO A 689 5.64 -9.37 18.84
C PRO A 689 6.17 -7.93 18.91
N LEU A 690 5.34 -6.92 19.19
CA LEU A 690 5.82 -5.56 19.53
C LEU A 690 6.72 -5.58 20.78
N ILE A 691 6.29 -6.24 21.86
CA ILE A 691 7.07 -6.29 23.11
C ILE A 691 8.32 -7.15 22.95
N ALA A 692 8.18 -8.33 22.33
CA ALA A 692 9.25 -9.30 22.17
C ALA A 692 10.43 -8.74 21.36
N THR A 693 10.18 -7.78 20.47
CA THR A 693 11.25 -7.08 19.73
C THR A 693 12.27 -6.39 20.63
N LEU A 694 11.89 -5.95 21.85
CA LEU A 694 12.82 -5.38 22.83
C LEU A 694 13.85 -6.41 23.31
N GLY A 695 13.52 -7.71 23.27
CA GLY A 695 14.44 -8.79 23.62
C GLY A 695 15.40 -9.20 22.50
N ILE A 696 15.32 -8.56 21.33
CA ILE A 696 16.15 -8.87 20.15
C ILE A 696 17.10 -7.72 19.85
N LYS A 697 18.41 -8.00 19.75
CA LYS A 697 19.44 -6.97 19.51
C LYS A 697 19.53 -6.53 18.05
N LYS A 698 19.28 -7.44 17.10
CA LYS A 698 19.44 -7.17 15.66
C LYS A 698 18.48 -6.04 15.22
N PHE A 699 19.03 -5.06 14.51
CA PHE A 699 18.32 -3.86 14.01
C PHE A 699 17.63 -3.01 15.09
N ASN A 700 18.06 -3.11 16.35
CA ASN A 700 17.40 -2.46 17.47
C ASN A 700 18.09 -1.16 17.95
N SER A 701 19.00 -0.62 17.13
CA SER A 701 19.69 0.66 17.34
C SER A 701 19.03 1.77 16.56
N LEU A 702 19.21 3.01 17.04
CA LEU A 702 19.01 4.17 16.18
C LEU A 702 20.00 4.13 15.00
N PRO A 703 19.56 4.41 13.76
CA PRO A 703 20.45 4.43 12.61
C PRO A 703 21.54 5.51 12.76
N GLY A 704 22.78 5.15 12.40
CA GLY A 704 23.95 6.03 12.53
C GLY A 704 24.62 6.06 13.91
N GLN A 705 24.15 5.30 14.90
CA GLN A 705 24.84 5.14 16.19
C GLN A 705 25.52 3.76 16.30
N SER A 706 26.86 3.74 16.22
CA SER A 706 27.68 2.51 16.26
C SER A 706 28.08 2.07 17.68
N ASN A 707 27.65 2.78 18.72
CA ASN A 707 27.99 2.43 20.09
C ASN A 707 27.05 1.35 20.63
N GLU A 708 27.60 0.19 20.98
CA GLU A 708 26.89 -0.98 21.52
C GLU A 708 26.09 -0.74 22.83
N LYS A 709 26.13 0.48 23.40
CA LYS A 709 25.42 0.87 24.62
C LYS A 709 24.02 1.47 24.36
N ASN A 710 23.65 1.73 23.10
CA ASN A 710 22.47 2.54 22.72
C ASN A 710 21.45 1.74 21.86
N TYR A 711 20.97 0.61 22.38
CA TYR A 711 19.89 -0.18 21.75
C TYR A 711 18.60 -0.04 22.57
N LEU A 712 17.44 -0.07 21.90
CA LEU A 712 16.14 -0.33 22.55
C LEU A 712 16.03 -1.81 22.96
N PHE A 713 17.07 -2.31 23.63
CA PHE A 713 17.20 -3.68 24.10
C PHE A 713 16.84 -3.74 25.59
N SER A 714 15.94 -4.65 25.94
CA SER A 714 15.60 -4.99 27.32
C SER A 714 16.18 -6.35 27.69
N SER A 715 17.01 -6.34 28.73
CA SER A 715 17.55 -7.56 29.32
C SER A 715 16.46 -8.43 29.93
N SER A 716 15.49 -7.78 30.61
CA SER A 716 14.33 -8.44 31.21
C SER A 716 13.47 -9.16 30.17
N VAL A 717 13.15 -8.51 29.04
CA VAL A 717 12.36 -9.13 27.95
C VAL A 717 13.16 -10.24 27.26
N HIS A 718 14.47 -10.06 27.09
CA HIS A 718 15.34 -11.09 26.51
C HIS A 718 15.36 -12.37 27.37
N ASP A 719 15.53 -12.22 28.68
CA ASP A 719 15.52 -13.34 29.62
C ASP A 719 14.15 -14.01 29.68
N TYR A 720 13.06 -13.23 29.56
CA TYR A 720 11.70 -13.75 29.44
C TYR A 720 11.53 -14.69 28.23
N ILE A 721 12.06 -14.30 27.06
CA ILE A 721 12.00 -15.08 25.81
C ILE A 721 12.79 -16.40 25.97
N ARG A 722 14.03 -16.30 26.47
CA ARG A 722 14.92 -17.46 26.66
C ARG A 722 14.40 -18.44 27.69
N ALA A 723 13.94 -17.95 28.84
CA ALA A 723 13.44 -18.81 29.92
C ALA A 723 12.26 -19.70 29.48
N ARG A 724 11.49 -19.24 28.50
CA ARG A 724 10.34 -19.97 27.92
C ARG A 724 10.67 -20.68 26.61
N ARG A 725 11.92 -20.59 26.13
CA ARG A 725 12.37 -21.16 24.86
C ARG A 725 11.48 -20.75 23.69
N LEU A 726 11.04 -19.49 23.66
CA LEU A 726 10.14 -19.00 22.61
C LEU A 726 10.80 -19.00 21.21
N GLU A 727 12.13 -19.05 21.18
CA GLU A 727 12.94 -19.27 19.98
C GLU A 727 12.69 -20.61 19.26
N ASP A 728 12.14 -21.61 19.96
CA ASP A 728 11.81 -22.92 19.38
C ASP A 728 10.45 -22.92 18.64
N TYR A 729 9.70 -21.83 18.73
CA TYR A 729 8.38 -21.71 18.11
C TYR A 729 8.46 -20.90 16.81
N THR A 730 7.56 -21.20 15.88
CA THR A 730 7.28 -20.35 14.71
C THR A 730 6.10 -19.41 14.97
N ASP A 731 5.25 -19.77 15.93
CA ASP A 731 4.12 -18.98 16.44
C ASP A 731 3.94 -19.27 17.94
N VAL A 732 3.70 -18.23 18.74
CA VAL A 732 3.75 -18.33 20.21
C VAL A 732 2.41 -18.82 20.76
N PRO A 733 2.37 -19.93 21.52
CA PRO A 733 1.13 -20.45 22.08
C PRO A 733 0.40 -19.45 23.00
N ASP A 734 -0.92 -19.32 22.80
CA ASP A 734 -1.79 -18.43 23.58
C ASP A 734 -1.70 -18.68 25.10
N SER A 735 -1.48 -19.94 25.52
CA SER A 735 -1.33 -20.31 26.94
C SER A 735 -0.11 -19.64 27.59
N LEU A 736 1.01 -19.50 26.85
CA LEU A 736 2.21 -18.87 27.38
C LEU A 736 2.01 -17.37 27.61
N LEU A 737 1.21 -16.72 26.77
CA LEU A 737 0.89 -15.29 26.87
C LEU A 737 -0.17 -15.01 27.93
N ARG A 738 -1.10 -15.94 28.15
CA ARG A 738 -2.14 -15.83 29.18
C ARG A 738 -1.57 -15.91 30.59
N ASP A 739 -0.72 -16.89 30.85
CA ASP A 739 -0.26 -17.17 32.23
C ASP A 739 0.96 -16.34 32.61
N HIS A 740 1.67 -15.76 31.63
CA HIS A 740 2.96 -15.13 31.87
C HIS A 740 3.18 -13.89 31.00
N TRP A 741 2.46 -12.80 31.22
CA TRP A 741 2.66 -11.58 30.44
C TRP A 741 3.91 -10.80 30.91
N PRO A 742 4.84 -10.39 30.00
CA PRO A 742 6.08 -9.70 30.39
C PRO A 742 5.88 -8.24 30.84
N ILE A 743 4.74 -7.63 30.54
CA ILE A 743 4.44 -6.25 30.94
C ILE A 743 3.49 -6.29 32.13
N ALA A 744 3.91 -5.79 33.28
CA ALA A 744 3.08 -5.71 34.48
C ALA A 744 2.45 -4.32 34.60
N THR A 745 1.43 -4.19 35.46
CA THR A 745 0.77 -2.89 35.70
C THR A 745 1.78 -1.87 36.25
N GLU A 746 2.74 -2.32 37.05
CA GLU A 746 3.82 -1.52 37.62
C GLU A 746 4.71 -0.89 36.53
N HIS A 747 4.96 -1.59 35.42
CA HIS A 747 5.71 -1.03 34.30
C HIS A 747 4.95 0.13 33.66
N LEU A 748 3.63 0.01 33.50
CA LEU A 748 2.81 1.08 32.91
C LEU A 748 2.62 2.26 33.85
N VAL A 749 2.54 2.03 35.17
CA VAL A 749 2.58 3.10 36.16
C VAL A 749 3.92 3.84 36.06
N ARG A 750 5.04 3.12 35.92
CA ARG A 750 6.35 3.75 35.70
C ARG A 750 6.40 4.53 34.39
N CYS A 751 5.72 4.09 33.33
CA CYS A 751 5.56 4.90 32.11
C CYS A 751 4.85 6.24 32.39
N VAL A 752 3.80 6.25 33.21
CA VAL A 752 3.08 7.48 33.59
C VAL A 752 3.98 8.43 34.38
N GLU A 753 4.73 7.91 35.35
CA GLU A 753 5.71 8.70 36.11
C GLU A 753 6.79 9.27 35.20
N LEU A 754 7.35 8.46 34.31
CA LEU A 754 8.33 8.90 33.32
C LEU A 754 7.77 9.98 32.39
N CYS A 755 6.50 9.89 32.00
CA CYS A 755 5.86 10.94 31.20
C CYS A 755 5.76 12.27 31.97
N ALA A 756 5.46 12.25 33.27
CA ALA A 756 5.44 13.47 34.07
C ALA A 756 6.86 14.05 34.20
N GLU A 757 7.84 13.20 34.50
CA GLU A 757 9.27 13.56 34.54
C GLU A 757 9.75 14.16 33.21
N LEU A 758 9.30 13.65 32.06
CA LEU A 758 9.64 14.16 30.73
C LEU A 758 9.06 15.55 30.45
N VAL A 759 7.85 15.84 30.94
CA VAL A 759 7.19 17.14 30.74
C VAL A 759 7.93 18.22 31.52
N ASP A 760 8.26 17.95 32.78
CA ASP A 760 8.88 18.92 33.70
C ASP A 760 10.40 19.10 33.48
N GLU A 761 11.03 18.28 32.62
CA GLU A 761 12.47 18.35 32.37
C GLU A 761 12.86 19.65 31.66
N GLU A 762 13.86 20.38 32.18
CA GLU A 762 14.24 21.70 31.64
C GLU A 762 15.08 21.65 30.36
N GLU A 763 15.84 20.58 30.16
CA GLU A 763 16.73 20.44 28.99
C GLU A 763 15.93 20.35 27.69
N ASP A 764 16.49 20.68 26.53
CA ASP A 764 15.84 20.38 25.24
C ASP A 764 16.79 19.63 24.33
N TYR A 765 16.20 18.80 23.48
CA TYR A 765 16.91 18.05 22.46
C TYR A 765 16.37 18.45 21.10
N ALA A 766 17.26 18.88 20.20
CA ALA A 766 16.88 19.08 18.82
C ALA A 766 16.53 17.74 18.17
N PHE A 767 15.70 17.80 17.13
CA PHE A 767 15.64 16.72 16.14
C PHE A 767 17.03 16.48 15.50
N PHE A 768 17.14 15.50 14.62
CA PHE A 768 18.39 15.14 13.94
C PHE A 768 19.14 16.35 13.35
N GLU A 769 20.36 16.64 13.86
CA GLU A 769 21.28 17.61 13.26
C GLU A 769 22.32 16.91 12.38
N ALA A 770 22.59 17.48 11.20
CA ALA A 770 23.67 17.02 10.34
C ALA A 770 25.03 17.32 10.99
N ALA A 771 25.82 16.29 11.31
CA ALA A 771 27.20 16.53 11.66
C ALA A 771 28.01 16.75 10.36
N PRO A 772 28.92 17.74 10.30
CA PRO A 772 29.81 17.89 9.16
C PRO A 772 30.75 16.67 9.06
N ILE A 773 30.72 15.94 7.93
CA ILE A 773 31.66 14.83 7.68
C ILE A 773 32.38 15.01 6.36
N HIS A 774 33.69 14.72 6.40
CA HIS A 774 34.67 14.82 5.32
C HIS A 774 34.77 13.56 4.43
N THR A 775 33.78 12.67 4.41
CA THR A 775 33.79 11.42 3.63
C THR A 775 32.57 11.32 2.71
N SER A 776 32.76 10.62 1.59
CA SER A 776 31.85 10.57 0.42
C SER A 776 30.51 9.86 0.63
N TYR A 777 30.27 9.28 1.81
CA TYR A 777 29.03 8.59 2.17
C TYR A 777 28.38 9.32 3.35
N SER A 778 27.07 9.53 3.23
CA SER A 778 26.10 10.28 4.07
C SER A 778 26.61 10.98 5.35
N PRO A 779 26.20 12.22 5.66
CA PRO A 779 26.51 12.86 6.95
C PRO A 779 26.06 11.95 8.11
N VAL A 780 26.90 11.73 9.13
CA VAL A 780 26.41 11.12 10.39
C VAL A 780 25.59 12.20 11.08
N TYR A 781 24.38 11.85 11.49
CA TYR A 781 23.50 12.76 12.21
C TYR A 781 23.64 12.53 13.71
N ARG A 782 23.53 13.59 14.50
CA ARG A 782 23.49 13.50 15.96
C ARG A 782 22.32 14.32 16.48
N ILE A 783 21.72 13.82 17.54
CA ILE A 783 20.75 14.57 18.32
C ILE A 783 21.58 15.39 19.31
N THR A 784 21.45 16.72 19.23
CA THR A 784 22.19 17.63 20.09
C THR A 784 21.24 18.25 21.11
N LYS A 785 21.80 18.53 22.28
CA LYS A 785 21.11 19.29 23.32
C LYS A 785 21.13 20.77 22.92
N ARG A 786 19.97 21.42 22.95
CA ARG A 786 19.81 22.86 22.67
C ARG A 786 19.28 23.59 23.90
N THR A 787 19.41 24.91 23.87
CA THR A 787 18.74 25.84 24.78
C THR A 787 17.42 26.30 24.14
N ARG A 788 16.37 26.39 24.97
CA ARG A 788 14.92 26.67 24.78
C ARG A 788 14.43 27.67 23.73
N GLU A 789 15.26 28.24 22.87
CA GLU A 789 14.85 29.42 22.15
C GLU A 789 13.71 29.16 21.14
N PHE A 790 13.62 27.99 20.46
CA PHE A 790 12.55 27.71 19.48
C PHE A 790 12.40 26.19 19.17
N ALA A 791 11.77 25.39 20.04
CA ALA A 791 11.53 23.97 19.78
C ALA A 791 10.06 23.58 19.96
N ILE A 792 9.50 22.86 19.00
CA ILE A 792 8.23 22.14 19.15
C ILE A 792 8.51 20.95 20.07
N ASP A 793 8.18 21.08 21.35
CA ASP A 793 8.34 20.08 22.43
C ASP A 793 7.56 18.77 22.18
N THR A 794 7.88 18.09 21.08
CA THR A 794 7.09 16.99 20.55
C THR A 794 7.13 15.77 21.47
N ASP A 795 8.28 15.52 22.09
CA ASP A 795 8.44 14.50 23.13
C ASP A 795 7.62 14.81 24.39
N ARG A 796 7.57 16.07 24.84
CA ARG A 796 6.74 16.47 25.99
C ARG A 796 5.26 16.37 25.66
N TRP A 797 4.82 16.81 24.47
CA TRP A 797 3.44 16.64 24.04
C TRP A 797 3.08 15.14 23.90
N PHE A 798 3.99 14.30 23.40
CA PHE A 798 3.81 12.85 23.40
C PHE A 798 3.68 12.29 24.81
N ALA A 799 4.45 12.82 25.77
CA ALA A 799 4.36 12.45 27.18
C ALA A 799 3.02 12.85 27.80
N ILE A 800 2.47 14.03 27.47
CA ILE A 800 1.11 14.43 27.89
C ILE A 800 0.07 13.43 27.36
N LEU A 801 0.07 13.15 26.05
CA LEU A 801 -0.84 12.17 25.45
C LEU A 801 -0.74 10.81 26.14
N SER A 802 0.50 10.35 26.34
CA SER A 802 0.76 9.02 26.88
C SER A 802 0.36 8.90 28.35
N GLY A 803 0.74 9.90 29.15
CA GLY A 803 0.44 9.98 30.58
C GLY A 803 -1.05 10.09 30.87
N VAL A 804 -1.77 10.98 30.17
CA VAL A 804 -3.24 11.12 30.30
C VAL A 804 -3.94 9.82 29.88
N THR A 805 -3.53 9.22 28.75
CA THR A 805 -4.16 7.99 28.24
C THR A 805 -3.98 6.82 29.21
N LEU A 806 -2.75 6.57 29.67
CA LEU A 806 -2.45 5.47 30.59
C LEU A 806 -3.06 5.70 31.97
N SER A 807 -2.94 6.91 32.56
CA SER A 807 -3.48 7.20 33.89
C SER A 807 -5.00 7.02 33.94
N GLY A 808 -5.71 7.50 32.91
CA GLY A 808 -7.15 7.34 32.77
C GLY A 808 -7.56 5.88 32.60
N ARG A 809 -6.84 5.12 31.74
CA ARG A 809 -7.17 3.71 31.49
C ARG A 809 -6.85 2.79 32.67
N LEU A 810 -5.74 3.04 33.37
CA LEU A 810 -5.33 2.33 34.59
C LEU A 810 -6.13 2.75 35.83
N ARG A 811 -6.94 3.82 35.74
CA ARG A 811 -7.71 4.40 36.85
C ARG A 811 -6.85 4.75 38.06
N LEU A 812 -5.70 5.39 37.80
CA LEU A 812 -4.81 5.83 38.87
C LEU A 812 -5.53 6.86 39.76
N GLU A 813 -5.26 6.82 41.07
CA GLU A 813 -5.88 7.74 42.04
C GLU A 813 -5.49 9.20 41.80
N ARG A 814 -4.30 9.43 41.25
CA ARG A 814 -3.80 10.76 40.90
C ARG A 814 -4.00 10.99 39.42
N ASP A 815 -4.68 12.08 39.10
CA ASP A 815 -4.74 12.63 37.75
C ASP A 815 -3.32 12.96 37.28
N PHE A 816 -2.96 12.51 36.07
CA PHE A 816 -1.64 12.73 35.50
C PHE A 816 -1.28 14.22 35.44
N LEU A 817 -2.24 15.09 35.12
CA LEU A 817 -1.97 16.52 34.98
C LEU A 817 -1.69 17.22 36.32
N ARG A 818 -1.94 16.55 37.45
CA ARG A 818 -1.51 17.03 38.77
C ARG A 818 -0.07 16.65 39.11
N LEU A 819 0.56 15.83 38.29
CA LEU A 819 1.97 15.45 38.42
C LEU A 819 2.89 16.38 37.64
N VAL A 820 2.33 17.25 36.80
CA VAL A 820 3.04 18.17 35.91
C VAL A 820 3.02 19.58 36.50
N ASP A 821 4.11 20.31 36.31
CA ASP A 821 4.20 21.70 36.73
C ASP A 821 3.39 22.65 35.83
N SER A 822 2.52 23.46 36.45
CA SER A 822 1.62 24.38 35.73
C SER A 822 2.37 25.48 34.97
N GLU A 823 3.55 25.90 35.45
CA GLU A 823 4.36 26.92 34.78
C GLU A 823 4.98 26.36 33.49
N THR A 824 5.56 25.17 33.58
CA THR A 824 6.11 24.43 32.44
C THR A 824 5.04 24.17 31.37
N LEU A 825 3.86 23.74 31.79
CA LEU A 825 2.77 23.50 30.85
C LEU A 825 2.26 24.79 30.18
N GLY A 826 2.19 25.90 30.93
CA GLY A 826 1.90 27.22 30.36
C GLY A 826 2.94 27.65 29.32
N GLU A 827 4.22 27.43 29.59
CA GLU A 827 5.32 27.71 28.67
C GLU A 827 5.24 26.85 27.40
N MET A 828 4.95 25.56 27.52
CA MET A 828 4.75 24.67 26.36
C MET A 828 3.64 25.17 25.44
N MET A 829 2.49 25.56 26.02
CA MET A 829 1.37 26.12 25.26
C MET A 829 1.75 27.42 24.55
N ARG A 830 2.48 28.29 25.25
CA ARG A 830 3.01 29.55 24.71
C ARG A 830 3.93 29.32 23.52
N LEU A 831 4.92 28.42 23.68
CA LEU A 831 5.89 28.11 22.64
C LEU A 831 5.20 27.52 21.40
N TYR A 832 4.23 26.63 21.59
CA TYR A 832 3.47 26.04 20.48
C TYR A 832 2.64 27.08 19.71
N GLN A 833 2.06 28.06 20.43
CA GLN A 833 1.30 29.16 19.83
C GLN A 833 2.17 30.20 19.11
N LEU A 834 3.46 30.31 19.45
CA LEU A 834 4.38 31.15 18.69
C LEU A 834 4.66 30.57 17.30
N GLU A 835 4.60 29.25 17.16
CA GLU A 835 4.86 28.55 15.90
C GLU A 835 3.58 28.22 15.12
N SER A 836 2.44 28.12 15.78
CA SER A 836 1.16 27.69 15.19
C SER A 836 -0.01 28.59 15.60
N SER A 837 -1.15 28.46 14.93
CA SER A 837 -2.38 29.15 15.34
C SER A 837 -3.12 28.49 16.51
N SER A 838 -2.62 27.37 17.05
CA SER A 838 -3.20 26.65 18.19
C SER A 838 -2.28 26.71 19.42
N ILE A 839 -2.81 26.36 20.59
CA ILE A 839 -2.09 26.30 21.88
C ILE A 839 -1.45 24.92 22.12
N CYS A 840 -1.85 23.92 21.35
CA CYS A 840 -1.32 22.56 21.45
C CYS A 840 -1.46 21.85 20.09
N PRO A 841 -0.78 20.71 19.89
CA PRO A 841 -0.94 19.92 18.67
C PRO A 841 -2.38 19.43 18.47
N GLU A 842 -2.82 19.30 17.21
CA GLU A 842 -4.17 18.84 16.83
C GLU A 842 -4.57 17.51 17.52
N TRP A 843 -3.64 16.56 17.61
CA TRP A 843 -3.87 15.26 18.26
C TRP A 843 -3.99 15.34 19.79
N ILE A 844 -3.64 16.47 20.41
CA ILE A 844 -3.91 16.75 21.82
C ILE A 844 -5.32 17.32 21.99
N GLU A 845 -5.84 18.11 21.04
CA GLU A 845 -7.18 18.70 21.13
C GLU A 845 -8.29 17.64 21.26
N GLU A 846 -8.07 16.44 20.71
CA GLU A 846 -8.96 15.28 20.86
C GLU A 846 -9.00 14.71 22.29
N LEU A 847 -8.06 15.07 23.15
CA LEU A 847 -8.11 14.69 24.56
C LEU A 847 -9.21 15.48 25.27
N PRO A 848 -10.04 14.82 26.10
CA PRO A 848 -11.09 15.51 26.83
C PRO A 848 -10.56 16.72 27.59
N GLY A 849 -11.11 17.89 27.28
CA GLY A 849 -10.79 19.16 27.94
C GLY A 849 -9.69 20.01 27.27
N TRP A 850 -8.96 19.53 26.26
CA TRP A 850 -7.85 20.29 25.65
C TRP A 850 -8.24 21.20 24.47
N GLY A 851 -9.40 20.97 23.85
CA GLY A 851 -9.87 21.79 22.72
C GLY A 851 -10.21 23.24 23.11
N MET A 852 -10.14 24.16 22.12
CA MET A 852 -10.35 25.61 22.29
C MET A 852 -11.69 26.00 22.94
N GLU A 853 -12.73 25.18 22.80
CA GLU A 853 -14.08 25.42 23.36
C GLU A 853 -14.34 24.67 24.68
N ASN A 854 -13.38 23.87 25.15
CA ASN A 854 -13.55 22.99 26.32
C ASN A 854 -12.85 23.56 27.57
N GLN A 855 -13.41 23.22 28.73
CA GLN A 855 -12.74 23.48 30.00
C GLN A 855 -11.47 22.65 30.09
N LEU A 856 -10.31 23.31 30.25
CA LEU A 856 -9.05 22.63 30.55
C LEU A 856 -9.22 21.78 31.82
N PRO A 857 -8.76 20.52 31.82
CA PRO A 857 -8.91 19.63 32.96
C PRO A 857 -7.93 19.93 34.10
N TYR A 858 -7.10 20.98 33.98
CA TYR A 858 -6.00 21.31 34.87
C TYR A 858 -5.89 22.82 35.10
N ASP A 859 -5.20 23.17 36.18
CA ASP A 859 -4.94 24.55 36.59
C ASP A 859 -3.62 25.07 36.00
N LEU A 860 -3.56 26.38 35.74
CA LEU A 860 -2.46 27.10 35.10
C LEU A 860 -1.90 28.17 36.05
N LYS A 861 -1.80 27.81 37.34
CA LYS A 861 -1.34 28.72 38.38
C LYS A 861 0.11 29.14 38.12
N GLY A 862 0.37 30.44 38.12
CA GLY A 862 1.69 31.01 37.87
C GLY A 862 2.19 30.90 36.43
N ALA A 863 1.41 30.31 35.52
CA ALA A 863 1.81 30.13 34.13
C ALA A 863 2.15 31.46 33.44
N SER A 864 3.23 31.47 32.67
CA SER A 864 3.63 32.62 31.87
C SER A 864 3.26 32.42 30.40
N PHE A 865 2.36 33.29 29.91
CA PHE A 865 1.98 33.40 28.51
C PHE A 865 2.68 34.58 27.83
N SER A 866 3.76 35.08 28.43
CA SER A 866 4.43 36.31 28.03
C SER A 866 5.84 36.09 27.45
N PRO A 867 6.28 36.91 26.48
CA PRO A 867 5.45 37.63 25.51
C PRO A 867 4.89 36.66 24.46
N THR A 868 3.65 36.85 24.03
CA THR A 868 3.05 36.11 22.90
C THR A 868 2.56 37.10 21.84
N LEU A 869 2.79 36.80 20.56
CA LEU A 869 2.44 37.70 19.45
C LEU A 869 0.93 37.96 19.38
N LEU A 870 0.11 36.92 19.52
CA LEU A 870 -1.34 36.99 19.43
C LEU A 870 -2.02 35.71 19.89
N VAL A 871 -2.93 35.82 20.85
CA VAL A 871 -3.82 34.75 21.32
C VAL A 871 -5.23 35.02 20.83
N ARG A 872 -5.83 34.08 20.08
CA ARG A 872 -7.19 34.24 19.54
C ARG A 872 -8.12 33.13 19.99
N GLU A 873 -9.38 33.48 20.22
CA GLU A 873 -10.51 32.54 20.33
C GLU A 873 -10.30 31.46 21.40
N TRP A 874 -9.57 31.81 22.46
CA TRP A 874 -9.23 30.89 23.54
C TRP A 874 -10.28 30.95 24.65
N ALA A 875 -10.94 29.82 24.96
CA ALA A 875 -11.96 29.76 26.00
C ALA A 875 -11.45 29.00 27.25
N LEU A 876 -10.99 29.75 28.25
CA LEU A 876 -10.64 29.22 29.56
C LEU A 876 -11.80 29.40 30.53
N HIS A 877 -12.45 28.28 30.86
CA HIS A 877 -13.59 28.23 31.76
C HIS A 877 -13.27 27.48 33.03
N ASN A 878 -13.51 28.08 34.21
CA ASN A 878 -13.27 27.45 35.52
C ASN A 878 -11.80 26.98 35.75
N VAL A 879 -10.82 27.69 35.21
CA VAL A 879 -9.39 27.39 35.39
C VAL A 879 -8.79 28.28 36.47
N ASP A 880 -7.94 27.74 37.34
CA ASP A 880 -7.12 28.57 38.25
C ASP A 880 -5.89 29.13 37.51
N LEU A 881 -5.89 30.44 37.31
CA LEU A 881 -4.85 31.27 36.71
C LEU A 881 -4.21 32.22 37.75
N THR A 882 -4.28 31.86 39.05
CA THR A 882 -3.71 32.69 40.13
C THR A 882 -2.25 33.02 39.81
N GLY A 883 -1.92 34.31 39.79
CA GLY A 883 -0.56 34.78 39.51
C GLY A 883 -0.05 34.56 38.08
N ALA A 884 -0.91 34.14 37.14
CA ALA A 884 -0.51 33.97 35.74
C ALA A 884 -0.06 35.31 35.10
N ALA A 885 0.87 35.23 34.15
CA ALA A 885 1.46 36.39 33.49
C ALA A 885 1.05 36.45 32.00
N PHE A 886 0.42 37.56 31.61
CA PHE A 886 0.00 37.87 30.25
C PHE A 886 0.64 39.16 29.71
N TYR A 887 1.59 39.76 30.44
CA TYR A 887 2.21 41.02 30.05
C TYR A 887 2.74 41.01 28.61
N HIS A 888 2.61 42.14 27.91
CA HIS A 888 3.02 42.31 26.50
C HIS A 888 2.37 41.32 25.50
N THR A 889 1.13 40.88 25.75
CA THR A 889 0.40 39.95 24.85
C THR A 889 -0.77 40.65 24.13
N GLU A 890 -1.09 40.20 22.91
CA GLU A 890 -2.35 40.55 22.23
C GLU A 890 -3.40 39.44 22.46
N LEU A 891 -4.55 39.80 23.05
CA LEU A 891 -5.67 38.89 23.30
C LEU A 891 -6.86 39.30 22.42
N ALA A 892 -7.36 38.42 21.56
CA ALA A 892 -8.53 38.69 20.73
C ALA A 892 -9.61 37.60 20.89
N LYS A 893 -10.82 37.98 21.29
CA LYS A 893 -11.93 37.03 21.52
C LYS A 893 -11.60 35.92 22.53
N VAL A 894 -10.85 36.26 23.56
CA VAL A 894 -10.50 35.32 24.63
C VAL A 894 -11.60 35.35 25.68
N SER A 895 -11.98 34.19 26.20
CA SER A 895 -12.93 34.06 27.31
C SER A 895 -12.20 33.50 28.52
N LEU A 896 -12.23 34.24 29.62
CA LEU A 896 -11.68 33.86 30.93
C LEU A 896 -12.83 33.74 31.96
N SER A 897 -13.94 33.15 31.54
CA SER A 897 -15.14 33.12 32.38
C SER A 897 -15.02 32.11 33.52
N LYS A 898 -15.37 32.53 34.74
CA LYS A 898 -15.31 31.75 35.99
C LYS A 898 -13.89 31.32 36.38
N THR A 899 -12.86 31.95 35.84
CA THR A 899 -11.47 31.68 36.22
C THR A 899 -11.10 32.39 37.51
N ASN A 900 -10.07 31.87 38.18
CA ASN A 900 -9.41 32.56 39.29
C ASN A 900 -8.14 33.25 38.76
N LEU A 901 -8.18 34.56 38.66
CA LEU A 901 -7.13 35.49 38.21
C LEU A 901 -6.54 36.28 39.38
N ASP A 902 -6.70 35.83 40.63
CA ASP A 902 -6.15 36.53 41.79
C ASP A 902 -4.62 36.74 41.59
N GLY A 903 -4.19 38.00 41.64
CA GLY A 903 -2.80 38.40 41.42
C GLY A 903 -2.24 38.21 40.00
N ALA A 904 -3.06 37.86 39.00
CA ALA A 904 -2.60 37.75 37.62
C ALA A 904 -2.18 39.11 37.04
N SER A 905 -1.20 39.10 36.13
CA SER A 905 -0.66 40.33 35.51
C SER A 905 -0.99 40.40 34.03
N PHE A 906 -1.73 41.43 33.63
CA PHE A 906 -2.05 41.78 32.25
C PHE A 906 -1.30 43.03 31.79
N ASP A 907 -0.21 43.42 32.45
CA ASP A 907 0.42 44.71 32.19
C ASP A 907 0.92 44.86 30.73
N ASN A 908 0.59 45.98 30.09
CA ASN A 908 0.89 46.27 28.67
C ASN A 908 0.21 45.30 27.68
N VAL A 909 -0.94 44.72 28.04
CA VAL A 909 -1.76 43.90 27.12
C VAL A 909 -2.57 44.76 26.16
N TYR A 910 -2.67 44.32 24.91
CA TYR A 910 -3.70 44.76 23.98
C TYR A 910 -4.80 43.69 23.92
N ALA A 911 -5.95 43.94 24.51
CA ALA A 911 -7.07 43.01 24.51
C ALA A 911 -8.25 43.58 23.74
N ARG A 912 -8.82 42.78 22.85
CA ARG A 912 -10.05 43.08 22.11
C ARG A 912 -11.05 41.95 22.29
N GLU A 913 -12.28 42.30 22.62
CA GLU A 913 -13.37 41.32 22.81
C GLU A 913 -13.00 40.26 23.87
N LEU A 914 -12.36 40.70 24.98
CA LEU A 914 -12.05 39.84 26.13
C LEU A 914 -13.29 39.67 27.00
N GLU A 915 -13.68 38.44 27.27
CA GLU A 915 -14.83 38.10 28.09
C GLU A 915 -14.41 37.63 29.49
N LEU A 916 -14.91 38.31 30.51
CA LEU A 916 -14.64 38.06 31.92
C LEU A 916 -15.99 37.99 32.65
N PHE A 917 -16.57 36.79 32.72
CA PHE A 917 -17.82 36.53 33.42
C PHE A 917 -17.61 35.73 34.70
N ARG A 918 -18.04 36.23 35.86
CA ARG A 918 -17.92 35.58 37.18
C ARG A 918 -16.49 35.19 37.57
N CYS A 919 -15.52 36.00 37.16
CA CYS A 919 -14.12 35.82 37.48
C CYS A 919 -13.75 36.36 38.88
N ASP A 920 -12.79 35.72 39.55
CA ASP A 920 -12.13 36.26 40.74
C ASP A 920 -10.80 36.87 40.30
N GLY A 921 -10.57 38.17 40.47
CA GLY A 921 -9.36 38.86 39.98
C GLY A 921 -8.80 39.83 41.00
N LYS A 922 -8.76 39.43 42.27
CA LYS A 922 -8.32 40.29 43.38
C LYS A 922 -6.84 40.58 43.24
N GLY A 923 -6.48 41.86 43.29
CA GLY A 923 -5.10 42.29 43.16
C GLY A 923 -4.48 42.05 41.78
N ALA A 924 -5.26 41.70 40.75
CA ALA A 924 -4.76 41.61 39.38
C ALA A 924 -4.30 42.98 38.87
N THR A 925 -3.40 43.00 37.89
CA THR A 925 -2.86 44.24 37.31
C THR A 925 -3.20 44.35 35.82
N PHE A 926 -3.62 45.53 35.38
CA PHE A 926 -3.92 45.87 34.00
C PHE A 926 -3.28 47.22 33.65
N ASN A 927 -2.03 47.42 34.06
CA ASN A 927 -1.34 48.69 33.86
C ASN A 927 -0.97 48.86 32.38
N ASN A 928 -1.04 50.08 31.86
CA ASN A 928 -0.68 50.41 30.47
C ASN A 928 -1.42 49.58 29.41
N CYS A 929 -2.58 49.03 29.74
CA CYS A 929 -3.33 48.18 28.81
C CYS A 929 -4.14 49.00 27.82
N ARG A 930 -4.39 48.42 26.65
CA ARG A 930 -5.44 48.89 25.74
C ARG A 930 -6.50 47.80 25.61
N LEU A 931 -7.70 48.13 26.07
CA LEU A 931 -8.79 47.22 26.36
C LEU A 931 -10.02 47.65 25.54
N GLU A 932 -10.31 46.93 24.47
CA GLU A 932 -11.38 47.26 23.53
C GLU A 932 -12.52 46.23 23.61
N ASN A 933 -13.76 46.71 23.77
CA ASN A 933 -14.97 45.89 23.84
C ASN A 933 -14.87 44.76 24.88
N ILE A 934 -14.36 45.07 26.08
CA ILE A 934 -14.22 44.07 27.15
C ILE A 934 -15.51 43.93 27.92
N GLU A 935 -15.92 42.69 28.16
CA GLU A 935 -17.08 42.36 28.97
C GLU A 935 -16.68 41.92 30.39
N LEU A 936 -16.93 42.77 31.39
CA LEU A 936 -16.72 42.46 32.81
C LEU A 936 -18.09 42.30 33.49
N LYS A 937 -18.48 41.06 33.78
CA LYS A 937 -19.82 40.74 34.31
C LYS A 937 -19.70 39.88 35.57
N HIS A 938 -20.23 40.34 36.70
CA HIS A 938 -20.23 39.64 37.99
C HIS A 938 -18.83 39.24 38.52
N CYS A 939 -17.78 39.97 38.15
CA CYS A 939 -16.42 39.68 38.62
C CYS A 939 -16.09 40.34 39.97
N ASP A 940 -15.23 39.71 40.76
CA ASP A 940 -14.62 40.28 41.96
C ASP A 940 -13.21 40.80 41.64
N LEU A 941 -13.09 42.11 41.43
CA LEU A 941 -11.84 42.79 41.09
C LEU A 941 -11.36 43.68 42.25
N ARG A 942 -11.56 43.24 43.49
CA ARG A 942 -11.11 44.03 44.65
C ARG A 942 -9.60 44.19 44.67
N GLY A 943 -9.13 45.42 44.87
CA GLY A 943 -7.71 45.73 44.87
C GLY A 943 -7.02 45.64 43.49
N VAL A 944 -7.77 45.47 42.40
CA VAL A 944 -7.23 45.51 41.03
C VAL A 944 -6.55 46.87 40.76
N THR A 945 -5.51 46.86 39.94
CA THR A 945 -4.80 48.08 39.51
C THR A 945 -5.01 48.32 38.02
N PHE A 946 -5.59 49.48 37.70
CA PHE A 946 -5.66 50.05 36.36
C PHE A 946 -4.91 51.39 36.38
N HIS A 947 -3.61 51.34 36.11
CA HIS A 947 -2.78 52.53 35.97
C HIS A 947 -2.49 52.80 34.48
N GLU A 948 -2.74 54.02 34.01
CA GLU A 948 -2.43 54.43 32.62
C GLU A 948 -3.06 53.53 31.53
N ALA A 949 -4.18 52.88 31.84
CA ALA A 949 -4.89 52.01 30.91
C ALA A 949 -5.95 52.77 30.08
N PHE A 950 -6.26 52.22 28.91
CA PHE A 950 -7.25 52.73 27.97
C PHE A 950 -8.35 51.70 27.77
N MET A 951 -9.59 52.06 28.07
CA MET A 951 -10.78 51.23 27.89
C MET A 951 -11.73 51.88 26.90
N ILE A 952 -12.08 51.15 25.85
CA ILE A 952 -13.00 51.60 24.80
C ILE A 952 -14.12 50.57 24.69
N GLY A 953 -15.39 50.99 24.80
CA GLY A 953 -16.52 50.08 24.64
C GLY A 953 -16.63 49.00 25.72
N ALA A 954 -16.01 49.20 26.89
CA ALA A 954 -16.05 48.20 27.97
C ALA A 954 -17.42 48.21 28.70
N SER A 955 -17.81 47.06 29.25
CA SER A 955 -19.03 46.90 30.05
C SER A 955 -18.69 46.43 31.46
N PHE A 956 -19.12 47.16 32.49
CA PHE A 956 -19.01 46.78 33.90
C PHE A 956 -20.39 46.50 34.49
N HIS A 957 -20.79 45.24 34.54
CA HIS A 957 -22.06 44.82 35.13
C HIS A 957 -21.82 44.02 36.41
N ASP A 958 -22.35 44.46 37.54
CA ASP A 958 -22.24 43.78 38.84
C ASP A 958 -20.78 43.47 39.28
N VAL A 959 -19.82 44.35 38.92
CA VAL A 959 -18.40 44.17 39.25
C VAL A 959 -18.07 44.77 40.62
N ASP A 960 -17.30 44.04 41.44
CA ASP A 960 -16.78 44.56 42.70
C ASP A 960 -15.39 45.17 42.52
N LEU A 961 -15.29 46.50 42.60
CA LEU A 961 -14.04 47.25 42.47
C LEU A 961 -13.55 47.79 43.80
N ARG A 962 -14.05 47.35 44.97
CA ARG A 962 -13.62 47.94 46.26
C ARG A 962 -12.11 47.82 46.47
N GLY A 963 -11.48 48.92 46.89
CA GLY A 963 -10.03 49.00 47.09
C GLY A 963 -9.20 49.07 45.80
N ALA A 964 -9.82 49.08 44.62
CA ALA A 964 -9.11 49.21 43.34
C ALA A 964 -8.40 50.57 43.18
N GLU A 965 -7.27 50.55 42.47
CA GLU A 965 -6.53 51.74 42.04
C GLU A 965 -6.83 52.03 40.57
N LEU A 966 -7.66 53.06 40.33
CA LEU A 966 -8.14 53.49 39.02
C LEU A 966 -7.50 54.84 38.69
N THR A 967 -6.22 54.86 38.31
CA THR A 967 -5.44 56.10 38.18
C THR A 967 -4.93 56.30 36.76
N ALA A 968 -5.03 57.54 36.25
CA ALA A 968 -4.71 57.84 34.84
C ALA A 968 -5.45 56.92 33.85
N LEU A 969 -6.65 56.48 34.22
CA LEU A 969 -7.47 55.56 33.43
C LEU A 969 -8.32 56.34 32.44
N TYR A 970 -8.28 55.95 31.17
CA TYR A 970 -9.09 56.54 30.11
C TYR A 970 -10.25 55.61 29.78
N MET A 971 -11.47 56.14 29.79
CA MET A 971 -12.71 55.38 29.57
C MET A 971 -13.54 56.07 28.48
N ILE A 972 -13.69 55.41 27.33
CA ILE A 972 -14.38 55.95 26.16
C ILE A 972 -15.51 55.01 25.74
N ASP A 973 -16.68 55.56 25.46
CA ASP A 973 -17.88 54.83 25.03
C ASP A 973 -18.22 53.62 25.94
N ILE A 974 -18.08 53.79 27.27
CA ILE A 974 -18.37 52.73 28.25
C ILE A 974 -19.84 52.34 28.22
N GLU A 975 -20.09 51.05 28.07
CA GLU A 975 -21.41 50.48 27.81
C GLU A 975 -22.28 50.40 29.07
N ASP A 976 -21.71 49.94 30.20
CA ASP A 976 -22.47 49.71 31.42
C ASP A 976 -21.63 49.96 32.68
N PHE A 977 -22.29 50.46 33.74
CA PHE A 977 -21.76 50.59 35.11
C PHE A 977 -22.74 50.02 36.16
N THR A 978 -23.80 49.33 35.72
CA THR A 978 -24.88 48.86 36.59
C THR A 978 -24.34 47.88 37.63
N GLY A 979 -24.69 48.08 38.90
CA GLY A 979 -24.33 47.15 39.97
C GLY A 979 -22.86 47.20 40.44
N VAL A 980 -22.04 48.09 39.86
CA VAL A 980 -20.63 48.24 40.25
C VAL A 980 -20.50 48.72 41.69
N LYS A 981 -19.61 48.10 42.46
CA LYS A 981 -19.36 48.44 43.88
C LYS A 981 -18.04 49.18 44.03
N LEU A 982 -18.11 50.38 44.60
CA LEU A 982 -16.95 51.22 44.94
C LEU A 982 -16.83 51.41 46.45
N GLY A 983 -15.60 51.56 46.95
CA GLY A 983 -15.28 51.82 48.35
C GLY A 983 -13.77 51.67 48.63
N GLY A 984 -13.15 52.67 49.25
CA GLY A 984 -11.70 52.65 49.55
C GLY A 984 -10.79 52.79 48.33
N ASN A 985 -11.33 53.22 47.18
CA ASN A 985 -10.61 53.36 45.92
C ASN A 985 -9.70 54.59 45.84
N ARG A 986 -8.65 54.50 45.02
CA ARG A 986 -7.92 55.67 44.51
C ARG A 986 -8.37 55.92 43.07
N ILE A 987 -9.01 57.05 42.81
CA ILE A 987 -9.67 57.34 41.53
C ILE A 987 -9.10 58.61 40.91
N SER A 988 -8.68 58.50 39.65
CA SER A 988 -8.33 59.57 38.72
C SER A 988 -8.60 59.07 37.30
N ILE A 989 -9.81 59.30 36.79
CA ILE A 989 -10.29 58.75 35.51
C ILE A 989 -10.63 59.88 34.55
N MET A 990 -10.35 59.71 33.27
CA MET A 990 -10.78 60.58 32.19
C MET A 990 -11.84 59.89 31.33
N MET A 991 -12.96 60.57 31.05
CA MET A 991 -14.10 60.00 30.33
C MET A 991 -14.59 60.89 29.20
N ASP A 992 -15.10 60.29 28.12
CA ASP A 992 -15.96 61.03 27.21
C ASP A 992 -17.30 61.38 27.88
N ARG A 993 -18.03 62.33 27.30
CA ARG A 993 -19.27 62.85 27.87
C ARG A 993 -20.34 61.77 28.11
N LYS A 994 -20.51 60.81 27.19
CA LYS A 994 -21.54 59.77 27.34
C LYS A 994 -21.19 58.83 28.50
N SER A 995 -19.92 58.43 28.60
CA SER A 995 -19.43 57.59 29.70
C SER A 995 -19.55 58.30 31.05
N PHE A 996 -19.20 59.60 31.09
CA PHE A 996 -19.34 60.42 32.29
C PHE A 996 -20.81 60.53 32.76
N ASP A 997 -21.74 60.74 31.84
CA ASP A 997 -23.18 60.79 32.16
C ASP A 997 -23.72 59.45 32.70
N ARG A 998 -23.15 58.32 32.26
CA ARG A 998 -23.46 56.98 32.80
C ARG A 998 -22.85 56.80 34.19
N TRP A 999 -21.58 57.16 34.37
CA TRP A 999 -20.89 57.13 35.66
C TRP A 999 -21.63 57.92 36.73
N ARG A 1000 -22.05 59.15 36.40
CA ARG A 1000 -22.78 60.02 37.32
C ARG A 1000 -24.13 59.42 37.74
N ARG A 1001 -24.83 58.73 36.83
CA ARG A 1001 -26.08 58.03 37.14
C ARG A 1001 -25.85 56.81 38.04
N ALA A 1002 -24.75 56.09 37.85
CA ALA A 1002 -24.43 54.89 38.65
C ALA A 1002 -23.95 55.24 40.07
N PHE A 1003 -23.09 56.26 40.23
CA PHE A 1003 -22.38 56.51 41.50
C PHE A 1003 -22.69 57.86 42.17
N GLY A 1004 -23.44 58.75 41.51
CA GLY A 1004 -23.77 60.06 42.03
C GLY A 1004 -22.59 61.04 42.09
N ASN A 1005 -22.82 62.21 42.72
CA ASN A 1005 -21.89 63.35 42.63
C ASN A 1005 -20.61 63.18 43.46
N TYR A 1006 -20.57 62.30 44.47
CA TYR A 1006 -19.39 62.13 45.33
C TYR A 1006 -18.20 61.57 44.54
N TYR A 1007 -18.43 60.52 43.76
CA TYR A 1007 -17.40 59.88 42.93
C TYR A 1007 -17.09 60.68 41.66
N ALA A 1008 -18.02 61.48 41.16
CA ALA A 1008 -17.81 62.33 40.00
C ALA A 1008 -16.72 63.40 40.20
N ARG A 1009 -16.41 63.81 41.44
CA ARG A 1009 -15.33 64.77 41.74
C ARG A 1009 -13.92 64.24 41.43
N TYR A 1010 -13.77 62.94 41.22
CA TYR A 1010 -12.50 62.28 40.93
C TYR A 1010 -12.38 61.85 39.47
N VAL A 1011 -13.35 62.27 38.63
CA VAL A 1011 -13.45 61.93 37.22
C VAL A 1011 -13.47 63.21 36.40
N THR A 1012 -12.65 63.26 35.37
CA THR A 1012 -12.51 64.39 34.47
C THR A 1012 -13.22 64.06 33.16
N MET A 1013 -14.12 64.95 32.70
CA MET A 1013 -14.77 64.80 31.40
C MET A 1013 -13.88 65.45 30.32
N ALA A 1014 -13.59 64.73 29.25
CA ALA A 1014 -12.95 65.26 28.06
C ALA A 1014 -14.00 66.01 27.22
N ASP A 1015 -14.16 67.32 27.45
CA ASP A 1015 -14.79 68.25 26.50
C ASP A 1015 -13.68 69.15 25.93
N ASP A 1016 -13.71 69.43 24.62
CA ASP A 1016 -12.70 70.20 23.85
C ASP A 1016 -12.46 71.65 24.32
N SER A 1017 -12.94 72.06 25.51
CA SER A 1017 -12.79 73.44 25.96
C SER A 1017 -12.45 73.72 27.42
N GLN A 1018 -12.62 72.82 28.41
CA GLN A 1018 -12.07 73.03 29.76
C GLN A 1018 -11.93 71.72 30.55
N ILE A 1019 -10.69 71.39 30.95
CA ILE A 1019 -10.36 70.27 31.84
C ILE A 1019 -10.26 70.83 33.28
N GLU A 1020 -11.27 70.60 34.13
CA GLU A 1020 -11.15 70.90 35.57
C GLU A 1020 -10.55 69.70 36.32
N TYR A 1021 -9.35 69.89 36.90
CA TYR A 1021 -8.68 68.91 37.75
C TYR A 1021 -9.15 69.04 39.20
N HIS A 1022 -9.74 67.98 39.76
CA HIS A 1022 -10.06 67.91 41.19
C HIS A 1022 -9.29 66.78 41.88
N TYR A 1023 -8.14 67.12 42.47
CA TYR A 1023 -7.41 66.22 43.37
C TYR A 1023 -8.06 66.22 44.75
N GLY A 1024 -8.71 65.12 45.12
CA GLY A 1024 -9.04 64.84 46.52
C GLY A 1024 -7.98 63.93 47.16
N VAL A 1025 -7.05 64.50 47.91
CA VAL A 1025 -6.09 63.72 48.72
C VAL A 1025 -6.81 63.08 49.90
N TYR A 1026 -6.71 61.75 50.03
CA TYR A 1026 -7.12 61.02 51.22
C TYR A 1026 -6.27 61.48 52.42
N LYS A 1027 -6.86 62.23 53.36
CA LYS A 1027 -6.21 62.50 54.65
C LYS A 1027 -6.27 61.23 55.50
N ARG A 1028 -5.20 60.45 55.51
CA ARG A 1028 -4.88 59.63 56.68
C ARG A 1028 -4.23 60.55 57.71
N ASN A 1029 -4.82 60.59 58.90
CA ASN A 1029 -4.45 61.52 59.96
C ASN A 1029 -3.13 61.07 60.62
N THR A 1030 -1.98 61.37 60.00
CA THR A 1030 -0.65 61.28 60.62
C THR A 1030 0.21 62.43 60.09
N GLY A 1031 0.65 63.31 60.98
CA GLY A 1031 1.36 64.55 60.61
C GLY A 1031 2.77 64.34 60.04
N ARG A 1032 3.19 65.31 59.19
CA ARG A 1032 4.48 65.47 58.47
C ARG A 1032 4.64 64.49 57.29
N ASP A 1033 4.95 64.85 56.05
CA ASP A 1033 5.63 66.01 55.44
C ASP A 1033 5.00 66.40 54.08
N LYS A 1034 5.27 67.63 53.61
CA LYS A 1034 4.81 68.16 52.32
C LYS A 1034 5.89 67.98 51.24
N HIS A 1035 5.65 67.07 50.30
CA HIS A 1035 6.19 67.19 48.94
C HIS A 1035 5.02 67.23 47.96
N LYS A 1036 4.88 68.38 47.26
CA LYS A 1036 4.00 68.55 46.11
C LYS A 1036 4.87 68.28 44.87
N GLU A 1037 4.68 67.14 44.22
CA GLU A 1037 5.11 66.98 42.83
C GLU A 1037 3.97 67.41 41.92
N ILE A 1038 4.29 68.29 40.97
CA ILE A 1038 3.40 68.78 39.93
C ILE A 1038 3.68 67.87 38.72
N MET A 1039 2.79 66.93 38.41
CA MET A 1039 2.82 66.28 37.09
C MET A 1039 2.21 67.22 36.05
N THR A 1040 2.98 67.50 35.00
CA THR A 1040 2.53 68.26 33.82
C THR A 1040 1.53 67.46 32.98
N PRO A 1041 0.63 68.12 32.22
CA PRO A 1041 -0.37 67.45 31.39
C PRO A 1041 0.29 66.63 30.28
N TRP A 1042 -0.06 65.35 30.17
CA TRP A 1042 0.30 64.53 29.02
C TRP A 1042 -0.75 64.77 27.91
N THR A 1043 -0.36 65.48 26.86
CA THR A 1043 -1.09 65.51 25.59
C THR A 1043 -0.71 64.26 24.79
N PRO A 1044 -1.68 63.42 24.34
CA PRO A 1044 -1.36 62.31 23.46
C PRO A 1044 -0.84 62.89 22.15
N SER A 1045 0.45 62.70 21.86
CA SER A 1045 0.92 62.86 20.48
C SER A 1045 0.42 61.65 19.70
N LEU A 1046 -0.72 61.81 19.02
CA LEU A 1046 -1.13 60.98 17.89
C LEU A 1046 -0.13 61.21 16.75
N THR A 1047 1.10 60.72 16.91
CA THR A 1047 2.01 60.54 15.78
C THR A 1047 2.00 59.08 15.42
N GLN A 1048 1.30 58.77 14.31
CA GLN A 1048 1.60 57.62 13.47
C GLN A 1048 3.11 57.61 13.20
N LYS A 1049 3.86 56.78 13.93
CA LYS A 1049 5.20 56.37 13.56
C LYS A 1049 5.32 54.87 13.78
N SER A 1050 5.15 54.15 12.66
CA SER A 1050 5.88 52.95 12.28
C SER A 1050 6.43 52.10 13.44
N MET A 1051 5.68 51.10 13.87
CA MET A 1051 6.29 49.82 14.24
C MET A 1051 6.32 48.98 12.96
N GLY A 1052 7.48 49.00 12.31
CA GLY A 1052 7.87 47.99 11.34
C GLY A 1052 8.67 46.92 12.07
N THR A 1053 8.35 45.67 11.71
CA THR A 1053 8.92 44.37 12.12
C THR A 1053 8.82 44.02 13.58
#